data_AF-A0A5N6XCK2-F1
#
_entry.id   AF-A0A5N6XCK2-F1
#
_cell.length_a   1.000
_cell.length_b   1.000
_cell.length_c   1.000
_cell.angle_alpha   90.00
_cell.angle_beta   90.00
_cell.angle_gamma   90.00
#
_symmetry.space_group_name_H-M   'P 1'
#
loop_
_entity.id
_entity.type
_entity.pdbx_description
1 polymer ?
#
loop_
_entity_poly.entity_id
_entity_poly.type
_entity_poly.pdbx_seq_one_letter_code
_entity_poly.pdbx_strand_id
1 'polypeptide(L)'
;MALERMIARDFDVAHSLLKTLEFFREHSRDVVDESDEKFSAKFELVYTIGDQQPVQLSPERWLIAHEVLDLISRYTEDVKTKFPHLVEVGASQEGSFPRIRIFGADAQRELIDCIAAHICETGLSGFPIAWQPKTVREAVRIYISKLKLTDDQIQEIEKKIGGFSGDLSWRVNYGLTSTREPPTKFAVSYCAMDSPTARSEYRHPDAVIILTCLSWYYGGLSNEDLFSAFSHLLNTDQVDMEYQLWVKDAYQLPTKFQQLVSINLEDRHLCTEKIFPSFRFAKSVVDYFLSHVVFPRDMKGFPFKLSASGWDIGEVKRHPLTGFSGTNDSREVLPLSVEQLDLPAQMHTNALVLGTYYNQKIPFDMPQAVIFSDDNDDLSVMDRKGRIESLQTSPFAKQLDVCYVFLDEAHTRGTDLKLPEHYRAAVTLGANLTKDRLVQACMRMRRLGQVQSVVFCVPHKIRQNITTRASDNGNIEVSDVLFWAISETWQDMKRNIPLWATQGLRFLRHERLWNEIRTQDDTLLSSNHVRRFLEDEALSLEQRYRPRANQDGLADFIHSDQSQAASLIATRCREFGSVSYHLAKMDEEQEREVAAEAEREQQVQRPPKARPKKHEIHEDMKKLVSTGVIAEGSTAFLPAFRSLDKTSAARHPGVDQFPGKLLVTRDYAQTVEPIDILSFSPDFFQRPVQWILTSRHGSNSTDQKPTINHMVIISPYEAQELYPSIKVSKHVTLHLYAPRSNLGLKPLDNLSSYEEYVEVCDFLGVAWKPMGEDSVVATDGFILRRDKNNRAERLASTFRQSPIKFLKVLMSQVRRKGEGIGKTHMGKIFNGIILHRSDFEEPRRAEQDQVLSD
;
A
#
# COMPACT_ATOMS: atom_id res chain seq x y z
N MET A 1 -17.91 3.42 15.77
CA MET A 1 -18.15 3.90 17.15
C MET A 1 -18.65 2.84 18.14
N ALA A 2 -19.94 2.51 18.31
CA ALA A 2 -20.36 1.57 19.37
C ALA A 2 -19.73 0.18 19.22
N LEU A 3 -19.79 -0.40 18.01
CA LEU A 3 -19.16 -1.68 17.68
C LEU A 3 -17.63 -1.65 17.87
N GLU A 4 -17.00 -0.53 17.57
CA GLU A 4 -15.55 -0.33 17.69
C GLU A 4 -15.10 -0.27 19.15
N ARG A 5 -15.81 0.47 20.02
CA ARG A 5 -15.52 0.51 21.46
C ARG A 5 -15.69 -0.86 22.11
N MET A 6 -16.62 -1.69 21.60
CA MET A 6 -16.73 -3.11 21.99
C MET A 6 -15.50 -3.94 21.61
N ILE A 7 -14.88 -3.67 20.45
CA ILE A 7 -13.62 -4.33 20.04
C ILE A 7 -12.47 -3.90 20.94
N ALA A 8 -12.41 -2.61 21.26
CA ALA A 8 -11.45 -2.04 22.21
C ALA A 8 -11.66 -2.51 23.67
N ARG A 9 -12.72 -3.29 23.93
CA ARG A 9 -13.13 -3.78 25.27
C ARG A 9 -13.53 -2.65 26.23
N ASP A 10 -13.90 -1.50 25.70
CA ASP A 10 -14.52 -0.41 26.44
C ASP A 10 -16.04 -0.59 26.42
N PHE A 11 -16.49 -1.53 27.24
CA PHE A 11 -17.89 -1.96 27.24
C PHE A 11 -18.83 -0.84 27.71
N ASP A 12 -18.44 -0.06 28.71
CA ASP A 12 -19.33 0.97 29.28
C ASP A 12 -19.66 2.06 28.27
N VAL A 13 -18.64 2.58 27.57
CA VAL A 13 -18.82 3.58 26.50
C VAL A 13 -19.61 2.99 25.34
N ALA A 14 -19.31 1.75 24.95
CA ALA A 14 -20.04 1.10 23.87
C ALA A 14 -21.53 0.94 24.15
N HIS A 15 -21.91 0.47 25.34
CA HIS A 15 -23.32 0.33 25.73
C HIS A 15 -24.01 1.69 25.82
N SER A 16 -23.32 2.73 26.30
CA SER A 16 -23.84 4.10 26.31
C SER A 16 -24.12 4.62 24.90
N LEU A 17 -23.20 4.40 23.96
CA LEU A 17 -23.37 4.77 22.56
C LEU A 17 -24.53 4.00 21.90
N LEU A 18 -24.69 2.71 22.22
CA LEU A 18 -25.79 1.91 21.68
C LEU A 18 -27.16 2.41 22.16
N LYS A 19 -27.29 2.68 23.48
CA LYS A 19 -28.51 3.28 24.05
C LYS A 19 -28.84 4.63 23.42
N THR A 20 -27.80 5.43 23.16
CA THR A 20 -27.95 6.73 22.50
C THR A 20 -28.44 6.57 21.05
N LEU A 21 -27.90 5.61 20.31
CA LEU A 21 -28.34 5.29 18.95
C LEU A 21 -29.80 4.82 18.92
N GLU A 22 -30.20 3.94 19.83
CA GLU A 22 -31.59 3.49 19.98
C GLU A 22 -32.53 4.64 20.31
N PHE A 23 -32.13 5.51 21.24
CA PHE A 23 -32.87 6.72 21.57
C PHE A 23 -33.11 7.59 20.33
N PHE A 24 -32.08 7.85 19.51
CA PHE A 24 -32.23 8.60 18.27
C PHE A 24 -33.12 7.91 17.25
N ARG A 25 -33.03 6.58 17.09
CA ARG A 25 -33.92 5.83 16.17
C ARG A 25 -35.40 5.96 16.54
N GLU A 26 -35.69 6.04 17.84
CA GLU A 26 -37.07 6.14 18.34
C GLU A 26 -37.60 7.57 18.46
N HIS A 27 -36.75 8.55 18.76
CA HIS A 27 -37.19 9.89 19.18
C HIS A 27 -36.71 11.03 18.28
N SER A 28 -35.92 10.75 17.23
CA SER A 28 -35.41 11.78 16.34
C SER A 28 -35.99 11.69 14.93
N ARG A 29 -35.94 12.82 14.23
CA ARG A 29 -36.26 12.95 12.81
C ARG A 29 -35.03 13.49 12.10
N ASP A 30 -34.54 12.77 11.11
CA ASP A 30 -33.40 13.22 10.31
C ASP A 30 -33.84 14.18 9.21
N VAL A 31 -33.11 15.27 9.06
CA VAL A 31 -33.26 16.23 7.98
C VAL A 31 -31.92 16.32 7.27
N VAL A 32 -31.88 15.91 5.99
CA VAL A 32 -30.65 15.81 5.21
C VAL A 32 -30.71 16.85 4.10
N ASP A 33 -29.88 17.89 4.20
CA ASP A 33 -29.65 18.80 3.08
C ASP A 33 -28.66 18.15 2.09
N GLU A 34 -28.73 18.54 0.82
CA GLU A 34 -27.90 17.99 -0.27
C GLU A 34 -27.95 16.45 -0.34
N SER A 35 -29.16 15.93 -0.22
CA SER A 35 -29.42 14.49 -0.11
C SER A 35 -28.94 13.69 -1.33
N ASP A 36 -28.86 14.28 -2.51
CA ASP A 36 -28.27 13.68 -3.71
C ASP A 36 -26.79 13.31 -3.54
N GLU A 37 -26.05 14.11 -2.76
CA GLU A 37 -24.66 13.84 -2.43
C GLU A 37 -24.54 12.85 -1.26
N LYS A 38 -25.30 13.06 -0.18
CA LYS A 38 -25.21 12.20 1.03
C LYS A 38 -25.71 10.77 0.80
N PHE A 39 -26.65 10.57 -0.12
CA PHE A 39 -27.10 9.25 -0.54
C PHE A 39 -26.32 8.67 -1.73
N SER A 40 -25.33 9.39 -2.25
CA SER A 40 -24.51 8.92 -3.36
C SER A 40 -23.80 7.61 -3.00
N ALA A 41 -23.87 6.63 -3.91
CA ALA A 41 -23.13 5.38 -3.75
C ALA A 41 -21.60 5.59 -3.71
N LYS A 42 -21.11 6.73 -4.23
CA LYS A 42 -19.67 7.09 -4.18
C LYS A 42 -19.18 7.45 -2.78
N PHE A 43 -20.10 7.80 -1.88
CA PHE A 43 -19.77 8.17 -0.50
C PHE A 43 -19.89 6.95 0.43
N GLU A 44 -18.82 6.68 1.18
CA GLU A 44 -18.82 5.65 2.22
C GLU A 44 -17.92 6.05 3.39
N LEU A 45 -18.47 5.97 4.59
CA LEU A 45 -17.74 6.15 5.83
C LEU A 45 -17.08 4.82 6.22
N VAL A 46 -15.76 4.81 6.39
CA VAL A 46 -14.97 3.58 6.65
C VAL A 46 -14.17 3.74 7.94
N TYR A 47 -14.45 2.87 8.91
CA TYR A 47 -13.65 2.72 10.13
C TYR A 47 -12.74 1.51 9.97
N THR A 48 -11.43 1.74 9.93
CA THR A 48 -10.46 0.65 9.88
C THR A 48 -10.24 0.03 11.26
N ILE A 49 -10.20 -1.31 11.31
CA ILE A 49 -10.13 -2.07 12.56
C ILE A 49 -8.92 -3.01 12.52
N GLY A 50 -8.13 -2.99 13.59
CA GLY A 50 -6.97 -3.86 13.81
C GLY A 50 -5.64 -3.12 13.69
N ASP A 51 -4.54 -3.87 13.81
CA ASP A 51 -3.20 -3.30 13.68
C ASP A 51 -2.88 -3.02 12.21
N GLN A 52 -2.18 -1.91 11.95
CA GLN A 52 -1.64 -1.61 10.62
C GLN A 52 -0.60 -2.66 10.20
N GLN A 53 -0.74 -3.18 8.99
CA GLN A 53 0.14 -4.19 8.42
C GLN A 53 0.68 -3.73 7.05
N PRO A 54 1.88 -4.16 6.65
CA PRO A 54 2.35 -3.95 5.28
C PRO A 54 1.36 -4.56 4.28
N VAL A 55 1.12 -3.88 3.17
CA VAL A 55 0.27 -4.45 2.09
C VAL A 55 0.95 -5.69 1.50
N GLN A 56 0.16 -6.67 1.04
CA GLN A 56 0.71 -7.90 0.45
C GLN A 56 1.64 -7.59 -0.74
N LEU A 57 2.70 -8.41 -0.88
CA LEU A 57 3.79 -8.27 -1.86
C LEU A 57 4.70 -7.04 -1.62
N SER A 58 4.65 -6.39 -0.45
CA SER A 58 5.62 -5.34 -0.13
C SER A 58 6.99 -5.93 0.21
N PRO A 59 8.11 -5.35 -0.28
CA PRO A 59 8.20 -4.15 -1.12
C PRO A 59 8.10 -4.38 -2.63
N GLU A 60 8.11 -5.63 -3.10
CA GLU A 60 8.15 -5.99 -4.53
C GLU A 60 7.02 -5.34 -5.34
N ARG A 61 5.88 -5.09 -4.71
CA ARG A 61 4.69 -4.49 -5.31
C ARG A 61 4.95 -3.14 -5.99
N TRP A 62 5.61 -2.21 -5.31
CA TRP A 62 5.91 -0.90 -5.89
C TRP A 62 7.15 -0.92 -6.78
N LEU A 63 8.06 -1.87 -6.59
CA LEU A 63 9.17 -2.10 -7.51
C LEU A 63 8.67 -2.55 -8.89
N ILE A 64 7.69 -3.47 -8.92
CA ILE A 64 7.02 -3.88 -10.17
C ILE A 64 6.33 -2.68 -10.83
N ALA A 65 5.68 -1.81 -10.05
CA ALA A 65 5.05 -0.62 -10.59
C ALA A 65 6.07 0.33 -11.24
N HIS A 66 7.24 0.54 -10.63
CA HIS A 66 8.33 1.33 -11.21
C HIS A 66 8.86 0.71 -12.52
N GLU A 67 9.07 -0.61 -12.56
CA GLU A 67 9.52 -1.32 -13.76
C GLU A 67 8.49 -1.21 -14.91
N VAL A 68 7.20 -1.35 -14.61
CA VAL A 68 6.13 -1.20 -15.62
C VAL A 68 6.08 0.24 -16.13
N LEU A 69 6.23 1.24 -15.26
CA LEU A 69 6.30 2.65 -15.67
C LEU A 69 7.53 2.92 -16.56
N ASP A 70 8.68 2.32 -16.28
CA ASP A 70 9.86 2.39 -17.16
C ASP A 70 9.59 1.81 -18.55
N LEU A 71 8.90 0.67 -18.62
CA LEU A 71 8.51 0.07 -19.91
C LEU A 71 7.51 0.96 -20.66
N ILE A 72 6.55 1.57 -19.96
CA ILE A 72 5.63 2.56 -20.54
C ILE A 72 6.41 3.71 -21.15
N SER A 73 7.35 4.32 -20.40
CA SER A 73 8.17 5.42 -20.91
C SER A 73 8.97 5.01 -22.15
N ARG A 74 9.57 3.82 -22.15
CA ARG A 74 10.40 3.31 -23.25
C ARG A 74 9.59 3.07 -24.52
N TYR A 75 8.50 2.33 -24.43
CA TYR A 75 7.74 1.90 -25.62
C TYR A 75 6.78 2.97 -26.15
N THR A 76 6.50 4.01 -25.37
CA THR A 76 5.63 5.10 -25.84
C THR A 76 6.23 5.83 -27.05
N GLU A 77 7.56 5.98 -27.12
CA GLU A 77 8.21 6.59 -28.29
C GLU A 77 8.00 5.75 -29.56
N ASP A 78 8.20 4.43 -29.46
CA ASP A 78 7.94 3.49 -30.55
C ASP A 78 6.49 3.53 -31.02
N VAL A 79 5.53 3.53 -30.08
CA VAL A 79 4.10 3.61 -30.40
C VAL A 79 3.75 4.96 -31.02
N LYS A 80 4.36 6.06 -30.58
CA LYS A 80 4.19 7.39 -31.19
C LYS A 80 4.66 7.42 -32.65
N THR A 81 5.74 6.71 -32.99
CA THR A 81 6.17 6.63 -34.41
C THR A 81 5.14 5.91 -35.29
N LYS A 82 4.46 4.89 -34.76
CA LYS A 82 3.39 4.16 -35.47
C LYS A 82 2.07 4.92 -35.51
N PHE A 83 1.73 5.61 -34.41
CA PHE A 83 0.46 6.31 -34.23
C PHE A 83 0.66 7.78 -33.79
N PRO A 84 1.22 8.64 -34.68
CA PRO A 84 1.65 10.00 -34.31
C PRO A 84 0.51 10.92 -33.86
N HIS A 85 -0.73 10.64 -34.28
CA HIS A 85 -1.92 11.43 -33.90
C HIS A 85 -2.66 10.89 -32.66
N LEU A 86 -2.27 9.72 -32.16
CA LEU A 86 -2.94 9.07 -31.03
C LEU A 86 -2.10 9.07 -29.75
N VAL A 87 -0.84 9.51 -29.82
CA VAL A 87 0.09 9.57 -28.69
C VAL A 87 0.79 10.92 -28.66
N GLU A 88 0.66 11.63 -27.53
CA GLU A 88 1.44 12.82 -27.23
C GLU A 88 2.44 12.49 -26.12
N VAL A 89 3.69 12.90 -26.34
CA VAL A 89 4.77 12.86 -25.35
C VAL A 89 5.25 14.29 -25.19
N GLY A 90 5.03 14.85 -23.99
CA GLY A 90 5.44 16.21 -23.65
C GLY A 90 6.96 16.34 -23.54
N ALA A 91 7.46 17.57 -23.73
CA ALA A 91 8.86 17.86 -23.46
C ALA A 91 9.16 17.63 -21.97
N SER A 92 10.21 16.85 -21.68
CA SER A 92 10.69 16.55 -20.33
C SER A 92 12.21 16.76 -20.30
N GLN A 93 12.78 17.06 -19.13
CA GLN A 93 14.24 17.08 -18.99
C GLN A 93 14.76 15.65 -19.17
N GLU A 94 15.94 15.48 -19.77
CA GLU A 94 16.58 14.16 -19.83
C GLU A 94 16.71 13.57 -18.41
N GLY A 95 16.32 12.30 -18.25
CA GLY A 95 16.27 11.61 -16.97
C GLY A 95 15.01 11.83 -16.13
N SER A 96 14.09 12.69 -16.58
CA SER A 96 12.76 12.81 -15.97
C SER A 96 11.73 11.94 -16.68
N PHE A 97 10.66 11.56 -15.96
CA PHE A 97 9.58 10.78 -16.56
C PHE A 97 8.75 11.66 -17.51
N PRO A 98 8.54 11.26 -18.77
CA PRO A 98 7.85 12.08 -19.74
C PRO A 98 6.34 12.15 -19.44
N ARG A 99 5.72 13.31 -19.72
CA ARG A 99 4.25 13.42 -19.68
C ARG A 99 3.64 12.75 -20.91
N ILE A 100 2.98 11.61 -20.69
CA ILE A 100 2.41 10.78 -21.75
C ILE A 100 0.89 10.94 -21.80
N ARG A 101 0.33 11.11 -23.00
CA ARG A 101 -1.12 11.08 -23.25
C ARG A 101 -1.43 10.17 -24.41
N ILE A 102 -2.40 9.27 -24.21
CA ILE A 102 -2.86 8.30 -25.21
C ILE A 102 -4.34 8.55 -25.50
N PHE A 103 -4.67 8.81 -26.76
CA PHE A 103 -6.01 9.23 -27.19
C PHE A 103 -6.84 8.10 -27.80
N GLY A 104 -6.20 7.07 -28.37
CA GLY A 104 -6.89 5.99 -29.10
C GLY A 104 -6.70 4.60 -28.49
N ALA A 105 -7.75 3.77 -28.57
CA ALA A 105 -7.71 2.38 -28.12
C ALA A 105 -6.71 1.52 -28.90
N ASP A 106 -6.41 1.88 -30.15
CA ASP A 106 -5.41 1.18 -30.97
C ASP A 106 -3.99 1.39 -30.42
N ALA A 107 -3.63 2.65 -30.14
CA ALA A 107 -2.34 2.98 -29.54
C ALA A 107 -2.20 2.39 -28.12
N GLN A 108 -3.29 2.36 -27.34
CA GLN A 108 -3.31 1.71 -26.04
C GLN A 108 -3.06 0.20 -26.16
N ARG A 109 -3.74 -0.49 -27.09
CA ARG A 109 -3.55 -1.93 -27.30
C ARG A 109 -2.13 -2.26 -27.76
N GLU A 110 -1.60 -1.50 -28.72
CA GLU A 110 -0.22 -1.68 -29.18
C GLU A 110 0.79 -1.51 -28.03
N LEU A 111 0.63 -0.48 -27.21
CA LEU A 111 1.52 -0.25 -26.07
C LEU A 111 1.46 -1.43 -25.07
N ILE A 112 0.27 -1.89 -24.73
CA ILE A 112 0.07 -3.06 -23.84
C ILE A 112 0.74 -4.30 -24.44
N ASP A 113 0.56 -4.54 -25.74
CA ASP A 113 1.15 -5.70 -26.42
C ASP A 113 2.68 -5.65 -26.46
N CYS A 114 3.28 -4.48 -26.69
CA CYS A 114 4.74 -4.29 -26.62
C CYS A 114 5.29 -4.55 -25.22
N ILE A 115 4.62 -4.03 -24.19
CA ILE A 115 5.02 -4.22 -22.78
C ILE A 115 4.88 -5.70 -22.40
N ALA A 116 3.75 -6.35 -22.73
CA ALA A 116 3.51 -7.75 -22.45
C ALA A 116 4.53 -8.66 -23.14
N ALA A 117 4.89 -8.35 -24.39
CA ALA A 117 5.94 -9.06 -25.12
C ALA A 117 7.30 -8.92 -24.42
N HIS A 118 7.69 -7.71 -24.03
CA HIS A 118 8.93 -7.46 -23.29
C HIS A 118 8.98 -8.28 -22.00
N ILE A 119 7.94 -8.19 -21.17
CA ILE A 119 7.84 -8.94 -19.91
C ILE A 119 8.00 -10.44 -20.14
N CYS A 120 7.37 -11.00 -21.18
CA CYS A 120 7.47 -12.42 -21.48
C CYS A 120 8.86 -12.82 -22.01
N GLU A 121 9.58 -11.92 -22.68
CA GLU A 121 10.91 -12.18 -23.23
C GLU A 121 12.02 -12.03 -22.19
N THR A 122 11.94 -11.03 -21.31
CA THR A 122 13.00 -10.68 -20.35
C THR A 122 12.67 -11.07 -18.91
N GLY A 123 11.40 -11.08 -18.54
CA GLY A 123 10.94 -11.14 -17.15
C GLY A 123 10.90 -9.77 -16.46
N LEU A 124 10.41 -9.79 -15.21
CA LEU A 124 10.41 -8.67 -14.26
C LEU A 124 11.10 -9.12 -12.96
N SER A 125 11.46 -8.17 -12.09
CA SER A 125 11.94 -8.53 -10.75
C SER A 125 10.90 -9.35 -9.99
N GLY A 126 11.32 -10.48 -9.42
CA GLY A 126 10.42 -11.45 -8.79
C GLY A 126 9.59 -12.31 -9.75
N PHE A 127 9.68 -12.10 -11.08
CA PHE A 127 8.92 -12.83 -12.10
C PHE A 127 9.80 -13.28 -13.29
N PRO A 128 10.58 -14.38 -13.14
CA PRO A 128 11.55 -14.84 -14.14
C PRO A 128 10.90 -15.69 -15.25
N ILE A 129 9.89 -15.14 -15.95
CA ILE A 129 9.12 -15.86 -16.98
C ILE A 129 9.94 -16.20 -18.24
N ALA A 130 11.05 -15.49 -18.48
CA ALA A 130 11.91 -15.68 -19.66
C ALA A 130 12.44 -17.13 -19.82
N TRP A 131 12.65 -17.84 -18.72
CA TRP A 131 13.14 -19.22 -18.71
C TRP A 131 12.06 -20.27 -19.01
N GLN A 132 10.80 -19.85 -19.11
CA GLN A 132 9.69 -20.76 -19.38
C GLN A 132 9.57 -21.11 -20.87
N PRO A 133 8.99 -22.27 -21.21
CA PRO A 133 8.72 -22.66 -22.58
C PRO A 133 7.92 -21.61 -23.35
N LYS A 134 8.15 -21.47 -24.66
CA LYS A 134 7.44 -20.49 -25.51
C LYS A 134 5.91 -20.57 -25.40
N THR A 135 5.37 -21.78 -25.22
CA THR A 135 3.93 -22.00 -25.02
C THR A 135 3.41 -21.34 -23.75
N VAL A 136 4.18 -21.41 -22.67
CA VAL A 136 3.86 -20.78 -21.38
C VAL A 136 3.99 -19.26 -21.48
N ARG A 137 5.04 -18.78 -22.15
CA ARG A 137 5.25 -17.35 -22.38
C ARG A 137 4.14 -16.71 -23.22
N GLU A 138 3.68 -17.37 -24.27
CA GLU A 138 2.57 -16.87 -25.09
C GLU A 138 1.24 -16.88 -24.32
N ALA A 139 1.01 -17.90 -23.48
CA ALA A 139 -0.16 -17.92 -22.60
C ALA A 139 -0.15 -16.71 -21.65
N VAL A 140 1.00 -16.43 -21.00
CA VAL A 140 1.15 -15.25 -20.13
C VAL A 140 0.99 -13.94 -20.91
N ARG A 141 1.50 -13.85 -22.14
CA ARG A 141 1.31 -12.66 -22.99
C ARG A 141 -0.16 -12.39 -23.27
N ILE A 142 -0.91 -13.42 -23.67
CA ILE A 142 -2.36 -13.35 -23.87
C ILE A 142 -3.06 -12.91 -22.57
N TYR A 143 -2.58 -13.42 -21.44
CA TYR A 143 -3.14 -13.14 -20.13
C TYR A 143 -2.94 -11.68 -19.68
N ILE A 144 -1.80 -11.07 -19.99
CA ILE A 144 -1.53 -9.65 -19.71
C ILE A 144 -2.27 -8.73 -20.70
N SER A 145 -2.36 -9.13 -21.97
CA SER A 145 -2.90 -8.26 -23.03
C SER A 145 -4.44 -8.26 -23.15
N LYS A 146 -5.14 -9.29 -22.66
CA LYS A 146 -6.60 -9.41 -22.84
C LYS A 146 -7.40 -9.05 -21.59
N LEU A 147 -8.27 -8.05 -21.75
CA LEU A 147 -9.28 -7.62 -20.77
C LEU A 147 -10.32 -8.70 -20.40
N LYS A 148 -10.54 -9.70 -21.27
CA LYS A 148 -11.50 -10.79 -21.02
C LYS A 148 -10.89 -12.11 -21.45
N LEU A 149 -10.60 -12.95 -20.48
CA LEU A 149 -10.01 -14.28 -20.67
C LEU A 149 -11.12 -15.35 -20.68
N THR A 150 -10.88 -16.42 -21.42
CA THR A 150 -11.74 -17.62 -21.36
C THR A 150 -11.31 -18.55 -20.22
N ASP A 151 -12.22 -19.40 -19.75
CA ASP A 151 -11.93 -20.39 -18.70
C ASP A 151 -10.73 -21.28 -19.02
N ASP A 152 -10.62 -21.72 -20.28
CA ASP A 152 -9.50 -22.54 -20.74
C ASP A 152 -8.15 -21.80 -20.63
N GLN A 153 -8.13 -20.50 -20.96
CA GLN A 153 -6.92 -19.66 -20.86
C GLN A 153 -6.50 -19.45 -19.40
N ILE A 154 -7.47 -19.28 -18.49
CA ILE A 154 -7.22 -19.14 -17.06
C ILE A 154 -6.67 -20.44 -16.48
N GLN A 155 -7.32 -21.57 -16.77
CA GLN A 155 -6.89 -22.88 -16.27
C GLN A 155 -5.52 -23.30 -16.80
N GLU A 156 -5.19 -22.94 -18.04
CA GLU A 156 -3.88 -23.26 -18.63
C GLU A 156 -2.73 -22.65 -17.83
N ILE A 157 -2.91 -21.43 -17.32
CA ILE A 157 -1.89 -20.72 -16.54
C ILE A 157 -1.91 -21.13 -15.08
N GLU A 158 -3.09 -21.31 -14.48
CA GLU A 158 -3.22 -21.74 -13.09
C GLU A 158 -2.58 -23.12 -12.85
N LYS A 159 -2.69 -24.04 -13.82
CA LYS A 159 -2.05 -25.37 -13.75
C LYS A 159 -0.53 -25.33 -13.92
N LYS A 160 0.01 -24.33 -14.62
CA LYS A 160 1.42 -24.29 -15.05
C LYS A 160 2.30 -23.35 -14.22
N ILE A 161 1.76 -22.24 -13.71
CA ILE A 161 2.57 -21.17 -13.09
C ILE A 161 2.12 -20.79 -11.68
N GLY A 162 0.90 -21.12 -11.25
CA GLY A 162 0.35 -20.55 -10.01
C GLY A 162 0.03 -19.06 -10.21
N GLY A 163 -1.25 -18.71 -10.10
CA GLY A 163 -1.82 -17.52 -10.72
C GLY A 163 -1.27 -16.16 -10.27
N PHE A 164 -1.23 -15.22 -11.21
CA PHE A 164 -1.08 -13.77 -11.02
C PHE A 164 -1.89 -13.07 -12.12
N SER A 165 -2.45 -11.87 -11.85
CA SER A 165 -3.28 -11.11 -12.79
C SER A 165 -3.34 -9.61 -12.44
N GLY A 166 -3.86 -8.79 -13.37
CA GLY A 166 -4.27 -7.40 -13.17
C GLY A 166 -4.74 -6.73 -14.48
N ASP A 167 -5.97 -6.22 -14.49
CA ASP A 167 -6.53 -5.32 -15.51
C ASP A 167 -6.28 -3.85 -15.11
N LEU A 168 -5.90 -2.98 -16.06
CA LEU A 168 -5.72 -1.54 -15.82
C LEU A 168 -6.37 -0.74 -16.96
N SER A 169 -7.44 0.01 -16.66
CA SER A 169 -7.96 1.08 -17.52
C SER A 169 -8.19 2.32 -16.66
N TRP A 170 -7.26 3.29 -16.74
CA TRP A 170 -7.28 4.47 -15.87
C TRP A 170 -7.63 5.75 -16.65
N ARG A 171 -8.63 6.48 -16.17
CA ARG A 171 -8.77 7.92 -16.40
C ARG A 171 -9.34 8.57 -15.15
N VAL A 172 -8.44 9.09 -14.32
CA VAL A 172 -8.74 9.83 -13.10
C VAL A 172 -7.88 11.11 -13.07
N ASN A 173 -8.41 12.21 -12.54
CA ASN A 173 -7.63 13.40 -12.21
C ASN A 173 -7.00 13.21 -10.81
N TYR A 174 -5.68 13.36 -10.70
CA TYR A 174 -4.91 13.04 -9.48
C TYR A 174 -3.77 14.04 -9.25
N GLY A 175 -3.29 14.14 -8.00
CA GLY A 175 -2.15 14.99 -7.63
C GLY A 175 -1.81 14.94 -6.14
N LEU A 176 -0.80 15.70 -5.72
CA LEU A 176 -0.37 15.83 -4.31
C LEU A 176 -1.06 17.03 -3.66
N THR A 177 -1.47 16.87 -2.40
CA THR A 177 -2.00 17.98 -1.60
C THR A 177 -1.18 18.19 -0.33
N SER A 178 -0.69 19.42 -0.14
CA SER A 178 -0.01 19.85 1.07
C SER A 178 -0.95 20.47 2.11
N THR A 179 -2.22 20.70 1.75
CA THR A 179 -3.22 21.39 2.59
C THR A 179 -4.11 20.44 3.39
N ARG A 180 -3.98 19.12 3.19
CA ARG A 180 -4.76 18.11 3.92
C ARG A 180 -4.29 17.99 5.37
N GLU A 181 -5.23 17.88 6.30
CA GLU A 181 -4.97 17.49 7.69
C GLU A 181 -5.59 16.10 7.98
N PRO A 182 -4.79 15.08 8.34
CA PRO A 182 -3.32 15.06 8.38
C PRO A 182 -2.68 15.07 6.96
N PRO A 183 -1.45 15.59 6.81
CA PRO A 183 -0.79 15.68 5.51
C PRO A 183 -0.48 14.29 4.95
N THR A 184 -0.76 14.09 3.66
CA THR A 184 -0.48 12.84 2.94
C THR A 184 0.57 13.04 1.86
N LYS A 185 1.46 12.06 1.69
CA LYS A 185 2.42 12.01 0.57
C LYS A 185 1.91 11.15 -0.60
N PHE A 186 0.67 10.67 -0.54
CA PHE A 186 0.02 9.93 -1.61
C PHE A 186 -0.74 10.83 -2.57
N ALA A 187 -0.88 10.35 -3.81
CA ALA A 187 -1.81 10.94 -4.75
C ALA A 187 -3.25 10.80 -4.24
N VAL A 188 -3.99 11.90 -4.30
CA VAL A 188 -5.42 11.96 -4.02
C VAL A 188 -6.19 12.28 -5.30
N SER A 189 -7.45 11.86 -5.39
CA SER A 189 -8.34 12.28 -6.47
C SER A 189 -8.67 13.77 -6.34
N TYR A 190 -8.83 14.40 -7.50
CA TYR A 190 -9.21 15.82 -7.60
C TYR A 190 -10.69 15.90 -8.00
N CYS A 191 -11.47 16.65 -7.23
CA CYS A 191 -12.88 16.93 -7.56
C CYS A 191 -13.01 17.89 -8.76
N ALA A 192 -12.05 18.80 -8.94
CA ALA A 192 -12.00 19.81 -10.01
C ALA A 192 -10.57 19.95 -10.56
N MET A 193 -10.38 20.73 -11.64
CA MET A 193 -9.04 21.16 -12.03
C MET A 193 -8.39 21.88 -10.84
N ASP A 194 -7.29 21.30 -10.33
CA ASP A 194 -6.46 21.86 -9.26
C ASP A 194 -7.05 21.89 -7.83
N SER A 195 -8.24 21.33 -7.57
CA SER A 195 -8.79 21.17 -6.20
C SER A 195 -8.81 19.69 -5.75
N PRO A 196 -7.90 19.29 -4.83
CA PRO A 196 -7.86 17.93 -4.28
C PRO A 196 -9.03 17.71 -3.31
N THR A 197 -9.69 16.55 -3.38
CA THR A 197 -10.75 16.26 -2.41
C THR A 197 -10.13 16.02 -1.03
N ALA A 198 -10.58 16.77 -0.01
CA ALA A 198 -10.02 16.67 1.35
C ALA A 198 -10.14 15.27 1.98
N ARG A 199 -11.08 14.44 1.51
CA ARG A 199 -11.48 13.16 2.13
C ARG A 199 -11.55 11.96 1.16
N SER A 200 -11.11 12.08 -0.09
CA SER A 200 -11.14 10.94 -1.03
C SER A 200 -9.85 10.13 -0.99
N GLU A 201 -9.96 8.80 -1.02
CA GLU A 201 -8.81 7.90 -1.13
C GLU A 201 -9.08 6.81 -2.15
N TYR A 202 -8.07 6.45 -2.95
CA TYR A 202 -8.19 5.33 -3.86
C TYR A 202 -8.28 4.01 -3.10
N ARG A 203 -9.26 3.19 -3.45
CA ARG A 203 -9.45 1.87 -2.85
C ARG A 203 -8.39 0.86 -3.28
N HIS A 204 -7.84 1.00 -4.49
CA HIS A 204 -6.90 0.04 -5.06
C HIS A 204 -5.45 0.48 -4.83
N PRO A 205 -4.63 -0.28 -4.08
CA PRO A 205 -3.28 0.14 -3.74
C PRO A 205 -2.35 0.23 -4.94
N ASP A 206 -2.56 -0.52 -6.03
CA ASP A 206 -1.71 -0.32 -7.22
C ASP A 206 -2.03 0.99 -7.93
N ALA A 207 -3.29 1.43 -7.89
CA ALA A 207 -3.66 2.73 -8.42
C ALA A 207 -3.07 3.83 -7.53
N VAL A 208 -3.17 3.70 -6.19
CA VAL A 208 -2.47 4.61 -5.26
C VAL A 208 -0.98 4.67 -5.58
N ILE A 209 -0.30 3.52 -5.75
CA ILE A 209 1.14 3.46 -6.06
C ILE A 209 1.42 4.18 -7.38
N ILE A 210 0.79 3.78 -8.47
CA ILE A 210 1.05 4.32 -9.81
C ILE A 210 0.76 5.83 -9.87
N LEU A 211 -0.38 6.26 -9.34
CA LEU A 211 -0.76 7.68 -9.34
C LEU A 211 0.15 8.50 -8.43
N THR A 212 0.62 7.93 -7.31
CA THR A 212 1.64 8.56 -6.46
C THR A 212 2.95 8.71 -7.22
N CYS A 213 3.46 7.64 -7.85
CA CYS A 213 4.65 7.70 -8.69
C CYS A 213 4.55 8.80 -9.74
N LEU A 214 3.46 8.82 -10.52
CA LEU A 214 3.25 9.83 -11.56
C LEU A 214 3.16 11.26 -10.98
N SER A 215 2.49 11.44 -9.84
CA SER A 215 2.41 12.76 -9.20
C SER A 215 3.77 13.28 -8.79
N TRP A 216 4.60 12.43 -8.20
CA TRP A 216 5.96 12.81 -7.77
C TRP A 216 6.93 12.94 -8.95
N TYR A 217 6.76 12.16 -10.01
CA TYR A 217 7.54 12.35 -11.23
C TYR A 217 7.26 13.71 -11.88
N TYR A 218 6.00 14.14 -11.89
CA TYR A 218 5.60 15.42 -12.51
C TYR A 218 5.80 16.63 -11.60
N GLY A 219 5.64 16.46 -10.28
CA GLY A 219 5.81 17.51 -9.28
C GLY A 219 7.26 17.70 -8.83
N GLY A 220 8.07 16.64 -8.90
CA GLY A 220 9.44 16.60 -8.39
C GLY A 220 9.52 16.62 -6.86
N LEU A 221 10.72 16.38 -6.34
CA LEU A 221 10.99 16.37 -4.89
C LEU A 221 11.23 17.79 -4.35
N SER A 222 10.72 18.10 -3.15
CA SER A 222 11.12 19.33 -2.44
C SER A 222 12.56 19.24 -1.92
N ASN A 223 13.14 20.37 -1.49
CA ASN A 223 14.49 20.36 -0.89
C ASN A 223 14.53 19.48 0.38
N GLU A 224 13.49 19.50 1.20
CA GLU A 224 13.42 18.69 2.41
C GLU A 224 13.17 17.20 2.11
N ASP A 225 12.46 16.88 1.03
CA ASP A 225 12.35 15.49 0.55
C ASP A 225 13.69 14.96 0.05
N LEU A 226 14.47 15.78 -0.68
CA LEU A 226 15.82 15.43 -1.10
C LEU A 226 16.75 15.24 0.09
N PHE A 227 16.73 16.13 1.08
CA PHE A 227 17.50 15.91 2.32
C PHE A 227 17.09 14.61 3.02
N SER A 228 15.80 14.28 3.05
CA SER A 228 15.30 13.02 3.62
C SER A 228 15.80 11.81 2.83
N ALA A 229 15.78 11.88 1.50
CA ALA A 229 16.29 10.84 0.61
C ALA A 229 17.80 10.63 0.81
N PHE A 230 18.59 11.70 0.83
CA PHE A 230 20.03 11.65 1.11
C PHE A 230 20.33 11.12 2.51
N SER A 231 19.57 11.53 3.52
CA SER A 231 19.74 11.03 4.89
C SER A 231 19.47 9.52 4.96
N HIS A 232 18.46 9.03 4.24
CA HIS A 232 18.22 7.58 4.15
C HIS A 232 19.33 6.88 3.35
N LEU A 233 19.78 7.46 2.23
CA LEU A 233 20.84 6.94 1.38
C LEU A 233 22.15 6.74 2.16
N LEU A 234 22.57 7.74 2.94
CA LEU A 234 23.79 7.67 3.76
C LEU A 234 23.74 6.60 4.86
N ASN A 235 22.54 6.17 5.26
CA ASN A 235 22.35 5.08 6.22
C ASN A 235 22.23 3.70 5.56
N THR A 236 22.39 3.59 4.24
CA THR A 236 22.29 2.34 3.47
C THR A 236 23.67 1.74 3.21
N ASP A 237 23.78 0.41 3.11
CA ASP A 237 25.09 -0.25 2.91
C ASP A 237 25.65 -0.13 1.47
N GLN A 238 24.85 0.29 0.49
CA GLN A 238 25.21 0.38 -0.95
C GLN A 238 25.14 1.81 -1.48
N VAL A 239 25.62 2.76 -0.67
CA VAL A 239 25.47 4.20 -0.92
C VAL A 239 25.99 4.62 -2.30
N ASP A 240 27.20 4.18 -2.68
CA ASP A 240 27.82 4.58 -3.96
C ASP A 240 27.07 4.02 -5.17
N MET A 241 26.63 2.77 -5.11
CA MET A 241 25.89 2.13 -6.21
C MET A 241 24.54 2.82 -6.44
N GLU A 242 23.79 3.05 -5.36
CA GLU A 242 22.51 3.76 -5.40
C GLU A 242 22.68 5.19 -5.90
N TYR A 243 23.74 5.88 -5.43
CA TYR A 243 24.05 7.21 -5.89
C TYR A 243 24.41 7.27 -7.39
N GLN A 244 25.11 6.27 -7.92
CA GLN A 244 25.38 6.21 -9.37
C GLN A 244 24.10 6.02 -10.20
N LEU A 245 23.09 5.31 -9.68
CA LEU A 245 21.78 5.24 -10.33
C LEU A 245 21.10 6.61 -10.35
N TRP A 246 21.26 7.42 -9.30
CA TRP A 246 20.76 8.80 -9.26
C TRP A 246 21.44 9.69 -10.29
N VAL A 247 22.77 9.58 -10.41
CA VAL A 247 23.58 10.34 -11.36
C VAL A 247 23.19 10.03 -12.81
N LYS A 248 22.82 8.78 -13.12
CA LYS A 248 22.40 8.37 -14.48
C LYS A 248 21.21 9.18 -15.03
N ASP A 249 20.29 9.57 -14.15
CA ASP A 249 19.10 10.34 -14.51
C ASP A 249 19.27 11.85 -14.23
N ALA A 250 20.45 12.27 -13.73
CA ALA A 250 20.75 13.67 -13.38
C ALA A 250 21.73 14.30 -14.37
N TYR A 251 21.33 14.41 -15.64
CA TYR A 251 22.19 14.86 -16.76
C TYR A 251 22.79 16.26 -16.59
N GLN A 252 22.13 17.14 -15.83
CA GLN A 252 22.59 18.51 -15.57
C GLN A 252 23.54 18.61 -14.36
N LEU A 253 23.84 17.49 -13.70
CA LEU A 253 24.69 17.48 -12.51
C LEU A 253 26.16 17.78 -12.89
N PRO A 254 26.79 18.80 -12.28
CA PRO A 254 28.20 19.08 -12.50
C PRO A 254 29.08 17.85 -12.20
N THR A 255 30.08 17.59 -13.05
CA THR A 255 30.98 16.41 -12.95
C THR A 255 31.60 16.24 -11.56
N LYS A 256 31.95 17.34 -10.90
CA LYS A 256 32.49 17.35 -9.53
C LYS A 256 31.55 16.73 -8.48
N PHE A 257 30.24 16.72 -8.72
CA PHE A 257 29.24 16.17 -7.81
C PHE A 257 28.76 14.79 -8.22
N GLN A 258 29.32 14.16 -9.26
CA GLN A 258 28.93 12.79 -9.66
C GLN A 258 29.42 11.72 -8.69
N GLN A 259 30.28 12.07 -7.73
CA GLN A 259 30.70 11.22 -6.62
C GLN A 259 30.12 11.76 -5.32
N LEU A 260 29.56 10.88 -4.50
CA LEU A 260 28.88 11.27 -3.27
C LEU A 260 29.83 11.91 -2.25
N VAL A 261 31.09 11.48 -2.22
CA VAL A 261 32.15 12.04 -1.34
C VAL A 261 32.32 13.55 -1.53
N SER A 262 32.00 14.06 -2.73
CA SER A 262 32.10 15.49 -3.06
C SER A 262 30.92 16.33 -2.59
N ILE A 263 29.89 15.70 -2.00
CA ILE A 263 28.67 16.37 -1.53
C ILE A 263 28.75 16.53 -0.02
N ASN A 264 28.81 17.78 0.43
CA ASN A 264 28.64 18.11 1.83
C ASN A 264 27.18 18.52 2.10
N LEU A 265 26.40 17.63 2.72
CA LEU A 265 24.99 17.90 3.07
C LEU A 265 24.82 18.94 4.19
N GLU A 266 25.88 19.26 4.95
CA GLU A 266 25.84 20.34 5.93
C GLU A 266 25.76 21.71 5.26
N ASP A 267 26.32 21.84 4.05
CA ASP A 267 26.21 23.06 3.24
C ASP A 267 24.88 23.05 2.48
N ARG A 268 23.80 23.37 3.20
CA ARG A 268 22.45 23.41 2.63
C ARG A 268 22.35 24.32 1.42
N HIS A 269 23.06 25.46 1.42
CA HIS A 269 23.00 26.42 0.32
C HIS A 269 23.62 25.86 -0.96
N LEU A 270 24.78 25.19 -0.86
CA LEU A 270 25.39 24.49 -2.00
C LEU A 270 24.46 23.42 -2.55
N CYS A 271 23.85 22.62 -1.67
CA CYS A 271 22.91 21.57 -2.04
C CYS A 271 21.70 22.13 -2.79
N THR A 272 21.03 23.14 -2.24
CA THR A 272 19.78 23.68 -2.82
C THR A 272 20.00 24.39 -4.14
N GLU A 273 21.12 25.10 -4.31
CA GLU A 273 21.40 25.90 -5.51
C GLU A 273 22.04 25.09 -6.64
N LYS A 274 22.93 24.14 -6.33
CA LYS A 274 23.79 23.51 -7.35
C LYS A 274 23.60 22.01 -7.55
N ILE A 275 23.02 21.30 -6.58
CA ILE A 275 22.93 19.83 -6.60
C ILE A 275 21.48 19.39 -6.78
N PHE A 276 20.60 19.89 -5.91
CA PHE A 276 19.18 19.51 -5.86
C PHE A 276 18.39 19.83 -7.13
N PRO A 277 18.67 20.91 -7.89
CA PRO A 277 17.97 21.15 -9.16
C PRO A 277 18.10 19.98 -10.14
N SER A 278 19.26 19.30 -10.18
CA SER A 278 19.49 18.16 -11.08
C SER A 278 18.82 16.86 -10.60
N PHE A 279 18.61 16.70 -9.29
CA PHE A 279 17.97 15.50 -8.73
C PHE A 279 16.46 15.63 -8.55
N ARG A 280 15.91 16.85 -8.59
CA ARG A 280 14.50 17.13 -8.30
C ARG A 280 13.52 16.31 -9.15
N PHE A 281 13.84 16.10 -10.42
CA PHE A 281 13.00 15.39 -11.39
C PHE A 281 13.66 14.11 -11.91
N ALA A 282 14.83 13.74 -11.38
CA ALA A 282 15.53 12.52 -11.78
C ALA A 282 14.71 11.30 -11.32
N LYS A 283 14.27 10.47 -12.27
CA LYS A 283 13.33 9.38 -12.00
C LYS A 283 13.87 8.42 -10.93
N SER A 284 15.13 7.99 -11.03
CA SER A 284 15.76 7.10 -10.06
C SER A 284 15.80 7.65 -8.62
N VAL A 285 15.92 8.97 -8.44
CA VAL A 285 15.88 9.62 -7.12
C VAL A 285 14.46 9.59 -6.56
N VAL A 286 13.47 9.89 -7.40
CA VAL A 286 12.05 9.84 -7.02
C VAL A 286 11.65 8.41 -6.66
N ASP A 287 12.02 7.42 -7.48
CA ASP A 287 11.78 6.00 -7.21
C ASP A 287 12.39 5.55 -5.89
N TYR A 288 13.62 6.00 -5.60
CA TYR A 288 14.29 5.70 -4.34
C TYR A 288 13.53 6.30 -3.17
N PHE A 289 13.19 7.58 -3.24
CA PHE A 289 12.46 8.29 -2.19
C PHE A 289 11.10 7.63 -1.91
N LEU A 290 10.35 7.29 -2.96
CA LEU A 290 9.07 6.60 -2.82
C LEU A 290 9.23 5.20 -2.22
N SER A 291 10.17 4.40 -2.71
CA SER A 291 10.37 3.01 -2.28
C SER A 291 10.89 2.86 -0.86
N HIS A 292 11.66 3.84 -0.36
CA HIS A 292 12.37 3.73 0.90
C HIS A 292 11.84 4.67 1.99
N VAL A 293 11.23 5.79 1.63
CA VAL A 293 10.75 6.80 2.59
C VAL A 293 9.23 6.84 2.66
N VAL A 294 8.54 6.89 1.52
CA VAL A 294 7.08 7.08 1.47
C VAL A 294 6.31 5.77 1.64
N PHE A 295 6.47 4.82 0.71
CA PHE A 295 5.67 3.58 0.73
C PHE A 295 5.86 2.74 2.00
N PRO A 296 7.09 2.49 2.52
CA PRO A 296 7.24 1.69 3.75
C PRO A 296 6.59 2.32 4.98
N ARG A 297 6.53 3.66 5.02
CA ARG A 297 5.98 4.39 6.15
C ARG A 297 4.45 4.46 6.09
N ASP A 298 3.94 4.79 4.91
CA ASP A 298 2.56 5.25 4.73
C ASP A 298 1.67 4.21 4.01
N MET A 299 2.22 3.29 3.19
CA MET A 299 1.44 2.29 2.43
C MET A 299 1.16 1.06 3.31
N LYS A 300 0.27 1.24 4.27
CA LYS A 300 -0.17 0.19 5.21
C LYS A 300 -1.65 -0.09 5.04
N GLY A 301 -2.02 -1.35 5.21
CA GLY A 301 -3.40 -1.80 5.22
C GLY A 301 -3.87 -2.19 6.61
N PHE A 302 -5.18 -2.24 6.79
CA PHE A 302 -5.81 -2.80 7.97
C PHE A 302 -6.48 -4.13 7.61
N PRO A 303 -6.54 -5.11 8.53
CA PRO A 303 -7.14 -6.39 8.23
C PRO A 303 -8.66 -6.28 8.04
N PHE A 304 -9.32 -5.45 8.85
CA PHE A 304 -10.77 -5.34 8.87
C PHE A 304 -11.23 -3.89 8.75
N LYS A 305 -12.51 -3.73 8.42
CA LYS A 305 -13.21 -2.46 8.51
C LYS A 305 -14.67 -2.62 8.96
N LEU A 306 -15.25 -1.50 9.34
CA LEU A 306 -16.68 -1.27 9.43
C LEU A 306 -17.03 -0.15 8.47
N SER A 307 -18.07 -0.34 7.66
CA SER A 307 -18.49 0.63 6.66
C SER A 307 -19.92 1.08 6.90
N ALA A 308 -20.22 2.35 6.61
CA ALA A 308 -21.57 2.89 6.55
C ALA A 308 -21.74 3.73 5.28
N SER A 309 -22.91 3.69 4.64
CA SER A 309 -23.19 4.44 3.42
C SER A 309 -24.58 5.08 3.45
N GLY A 310 -25.01 5.66 2.31
CA GLY A 310 -26.34 6.25 2.17
C GLY A 310 -27.49 5.31 2.55
N TRP A 311 -27.30 3.99 2.44
CA TRP A 311 -28.29 3.00 2.88
C TRP A 311 -28.51 3.02 4.40
N ASP A 312 -27.46 3.22 5.19
CA ASP A 312 -27.54 3.32 6.65
C ASP A 312 -28.20 4.65 7.07
N ILE A 313 -27.97 5.74 6.32
CA ILE A 313 -28.63 7.03 6.53
C ILE A 313 -30.13 6.90 6.21
N GLY A 314 -30.48 6.17 5.15
CA GLY A 314 -31.84 5.93 4.72
C GLY A 314 -32.60 4.88 5.54
N GLU A 315 -32.06 4.41 6.66
CA GLU A 315 -32.74 3.43 7.53
C GLU A 315 -34.13 3.93 7.95
N VAL A 316 -35.13 3.05 7.89
CA VAL A 316 -36.49 3.38 8.33
C VAL A 316 -36.51 3.54 9.86
N LYS A 317 -36.77 4.76 10.31
CA LYS A 317 -36.92 5.14 11.73
C LYS A 317 -38.40 5.36 12.09
N ARG A 318 -38.66 5.59 13.39
CA ARG A 318 -40.03 5.89 13.88
C ARG A 318 -40.60 7.17 13.27
N HIS A 319 -39.75 8.17 13.04
CA HIS A 319 -40.13 9.41 12.37
C HIS A 319 -39.51 9.44 10.97
N PRO A 320 -40.23 9.94 9.95
CA PRO A 320 -39.77 9.91 8.57
C PRO A 320 -38.60 10.85 8.33
N LEU A 321 -37.55 10.33 7.70
CA LEU A 321 -36.43 11.12 7.17
C LEU A 321 -36.92 12.07 6.08
N THR A 322 -36.35 13.27 6.00
CA THR A 322 -36.66 14.23 4.93
C THR A 322 -35.38 14.76 4.33
N GLY A 323 -35.20 14.51 3.04
CA GLY A 323 -34.07 15.00 2.24
C GLY A 323 -34.46 16.19 1.39
N PHE A 324 -33.54 17.14 1.22
CA PHE A 324 -33.64 18.21 0.23
C PHE A 324 -32.55 18.01 -0.82
N SER A 325 -32.90 18.17 -2.08
CA SER A 325 -31.97 18.10 -3.21
C SER A 325 -32.31 19.20 -4.21
N GLY A 326 -31.28 19.76 -4.83
CA GLY A 326 -31.44 20.68 -5.96
C GLY A 326 -31.78 19.98 -7.28
N THR A 327 -31.66 18.65 -7.34
CA THR A 327 -31.84 17.83 -8.56
C THR A 327 -32.61 16.53 -8.27
N ASN A 328 -33.03 15.82 -9.33
CA ASN A 328 -33.77 14.56 -9.22
C ASN A 328 -33.14 13.39 -10.00
N ASP A 329 -31.90 13.51 -10.49
CA ASP A 329 -31.26 12.44 -11.28
C ASP A 329 -30.82 11.25 -10.42
N SER A 330 -30.54 11.47 -9.14
CA SER A 330 -30.13 10.43 -8.20
C SER A 330 -31.26 9.49 -7.80
N ARG A 331 -32.51 9.73 -8.23
CA ARG A 331 -33.71 8.97 -7.81
C ARG A 331 -33.59 7.46 -7.96
N GLU A 332 -32.89 6.98 -9.00
CA GLU A 332 -32.75 5.55 -9.27
C GLU A 332 -31.67 4.89 -8.38
N VAL A 333 -30.77 5.70 -7.81
CA VAL A 333 -29.66 5.25 -6.94
C VAL A 333 -29.88 5.59 -5.46
N LEU A 334 -31.07 6.09 -5.09
CA LEU A 334 -31.46 6.25 -3.69
C LEU A 334 -31.63 4.87 -3.00
N PRO A 335 -31.48 4.80 -1.67
CA PRO A 335 -31.88 3.63 -0.90
C PRO A 335 -33.35 3.29 -1.15
N LEU A 336 -33.71 2.01 -1.13
CA LEU A 336 -35.08 1.55 -1.45
C LEU A 336 -36.17 2.11 -0.50
N SER A 337 -35.77 2.56 0.69
CA SER A 337 -36.64 3.18 1.70
C SER A 337 -36.91 4.67 1.46
N VAL A 338 -36.20 5.31 0.52
CA VAL A 338 -36.29 6.75 0.26
C VAL A 338 -37.00 6.97 -1.08
N GLU A 339 -38.11 7.72 -1.05
CA GLU A 339 -38.91 8.04 -2.23
C GLU A 339 -38.69 9.51 -2.65
N GLN A 340 -38.44 9.73 -3.94
CA GLN A 340 -38.35 11.08 -4.52
C GLN A 340 -39.76 11.68 -4.68
N LEU A 341 -39.96 12.88 -4.15
CA LEU A 341 -41.22 13.63 -4.28
C LEU A 341 -41.05 14.81 -5.24
N ASP A 342 -41.56 14.68 -6.46
CA ASP A 342 -41.55 15.77 -7.44
C ASP A 342 -42.74 16.72 -7.21
N LEU A 343 -42.48 17.90 -6.64
CA LEU A 343 -43.51 18.91 -6.43
C LEU A 343 -43.90 19.58 -7.76
N PRO A 344 -45.21 19.70 -8.11
CA PRO A 344 -45.63 20.36 -9.35
C PRO A 344 -45.11 21.79 -9.52
N ALA A 345 -44.93 22.50 -8.40
CA ALA A 345 -44.36 23.85 -8.37
C ALA A 345 -42.87 23.89 -8.77
N GLN A 346 -42.16 22.77 -8.83
CA GLN A 346 -40.71 22.69 -9.12
C GLN A 346 -40.40 21.98 -10.45
N MET A 347 -41.40 21.42 -11.15
CA MET A 347 -41.22 20.71 -12.41
C MET A 347 -40.68 21.59 -13.57
N HIS A 348 -40.91 22.91 -13.52
CA HIS A 348 -40.55 23.83 -14.60
C HIS A 348 -39.07 24.29 -14.56
N THR A 349 -38.37 24.04 -13.44
CA THR A 349 -36.97 24.48 -13.22
C THR A 349 -35.98 23.79 -14.18
N ASN A 350 -36.21 22.52 -14.50
CA ASN A 350 -35.39 21.76 -15.48
C ASN A 350 -35.65 22.22 -16.94
N ALA A 351 -36.85 22.71 -17.24
CA ALA A 351 -37.24 23.17 -18.58
C ALA A 351 -36.85 24.64 -18.87
N LEU A 352 -36.67 25.48 -17.84
CA LEU A 352 -36.21 26.87 -17.97
C LEU A 352 -34.83 27.00 -18.61
N VAL A 353 -33.95 26.01 -18.39
CA VAL A 353 -32.61 25.93 -19.02
C VAL A 353 -32.71 25.66 -20.52
N LEU A 354 -33.74 24.92 -20.96
CA LEU A 354 -33.95 24.53 -22.36
C LEU A 354 -34.62 25.64 -23.20
N GLY A 355 -35.42 26.52 -22.58
CA GLY A 355 -36.33 27.43 -23.29
C GLY A 355 -35.80 28.82 -23.67
N THR A 356 -34.53 29.16 -23.43
CA THR A 356 -34.12 30.56 -23.28
C THR A 356 -33.05 31.04 -24.28
N TYR A 357 -33.29 30.79 -25.58
CA TYR A 357 -32.50 31.39 -26.67
C TYR A 357 -33.37 32.21 -27.62
N TYR A 358 -33.42 33.53 -27.42
CA TYR A 358 -33.45 34.51 -28.52
C TYR A 358 -33.03 35.92 -28.02
N ASN A 359 -31.98 36.46 -28.66
CA ASN A 359 -31.44 37.83 -28.59
C ASN A 359 -30.68 38.29 -27.32
N GLN A 360 -29.38 38.63 -27.47
CA GLN A 360 -28.88 40.02 -27.58
C GLN A 360 -27.34 40.08 -27.48
N LYS A 361 -26.74 41.02 -28.23
CA LYS A 361 -25.34 41.49 -28.13
C LYS A 361 -25.29 42.76 -27.24
N ILE A 362 -24.10 43.36 -27.15
CA ILE A 362 -23.70 44.71 -26.64
C ILE A 362 -23.08 44.64 -25.21
N PRO A 363 -22.25 45.61 -24.73
CA PRO A 363 -20.78 45.66 -24.77
C PRO A 363 -20.11 45.79 -23.37
N PHE A 364 -18.78 45.85 -23.34
CA PHE A 364 -17.93 45.82 -22.13
C PHE A 364 -17.72 47.18 -21.44
N ASP A 365 -17.64 47.15 -20.11
CA ASP A 365 -16.76 48.00 -19.29
C ASP A 365 -15.79 47.07 -18.51
N MET A 366 -14.56 47.52 -18.22
CA MET A 366 -13.52 46.65 -17.64
C MET A 366 -13.68 46.49 -16.12
N PRO A 367 -13.72 45.28 -15.56
CA PRO A 367 -13.94 45.09 -14.12
C PRO A 367 -12.75 45.53 -13.28
N GLN A 368 -13.03 45.88 -12.03
CA GLN A 368 -12.10 46.47 -11.07
C GLN A 368 -11.51 45.44 -10.09
N ALA A 369 -12.15 44.26 -9.96
CA ALA A 369 -11.69 43.18 -9.10
C ALA A 369 -12.18 41.79 -9.58
N VAL A 370 -11.60 40.72 -9.05
CA VAL A 370 -12.00 39.32 -9.30
C VAL A 370 -12.30 38.64 -7.97
N ILE A 371 -13.46 38.01 -7.86
CA ILE A 371 -13.91 37.21 -6.72
C ILE A 371 -13.66 35.74 -7.03
N PHE A 372 -13.07 35.03 -6.08
CA PHE A 372 -12.76 33.61 -6.15
C PHE A 372 -12.77 33.01 -4.74
N SER A 373 -12.83 31.69 -4.61
CA SER A 373 -12.62 31.01 -3.34
C SER A 373 -11.13 30.78 -3.12
N ASP A 374 -10.60 31.13 -1.95
CA ASP A 374 -9.20 30.88 -1.60
C ASP A 374 -8.96 29.46 -1.06
N ASP A 375 -7.71 29.17 -0.69
CA ASP A 375 -7.28 27.84 -0.22
C ASP A 375 -7.97 27.37 1.08
N ASN A 376 -8.68 28.27 1.79
CA ASN A 376 -9.46 27.95 2.99
C ASN A 376 -10.96 27.83 2.71
N ASP A 377 -11.36 27.73 1.43
CA ASP A 377 -12.75 27.76 0.97
C ASP A 377 -13.51 29.06 1.31
N ASP A 378 -12.78 30.15 1.63
CA ASP A 378 -13.36 31.46 1.92
C ASP A 378 -13.46 32.31 0.64
N LEU A 379 -14.55 33.06 0.50
CA LEU A 379 -14.72 34.00 -0.61
C LEU A 379 -13.79 35.20 -0.44
N SER A 380 -12.83 35.31 -1.36
CA SER A 380 -11.81 36.34 -1.40
C SER A 380 -11.90 37.17 -2.69
N VAL A 381 -11.43 38.41 -2.64
CA VAL A 381 -11.43 39.34 -3.77
C VAL A 381 -10.04 39.88 -4.03
N MET A 382 -9.63 39.87 -5.30
CA MET A 382 -8.37 40.40 -5.79
C MET A 382 -8.60 41.69 -6.57
N ASP A 383 -8.02 42.79 -6.13
CA ASP A 383 -8.05 44.07 -6.86
C ASP A 383 -7.07 44.10 -8.04
N ARG A 384 -7.16 45.11 -8.91
CA ARG A 384 -6.21 45.29 -10.04
C ARG A 384 -4.75 45.48 -9.62
N LYS A 385 -4.47 45.77 -8.36
CA LYS A 385 -3.11 45.91 -7.82
C LYS A 385 -2.58 44.58 -7.27
N GLY A 386 -3.34 43.49 -7.39
CA GLY A 386 -2.99 42.15 -6.90
C GLY A 386 -3.16 41.99 -5.40
N ARG A 387 -3.89 42.88 -4.72
CA ARG A 387 -4.17 42.76 -3.28
C ARG A 387 -5.37 41.86 -3.09
N ILE A 388 -5.21 40.85 -2.23
CA ILE A 388 -6.24 39.88 -1.86
C ILE A 388 -6.78 40.25 -0.48
N GLU A 389 -8.10 40.31 -0.34
CA GLU A 389 -8.80 40.51 0.93
C GLU A 389 -10.09 39.69 0.97
N SER A 390 -10.61 39.40 2.17
CA SER A 390 -11.89 38.70 2.31
C SER A 390 -13.02 39.54 1.73
N LEU A 391 -13.90 38.89 0.95
CA LEU A 391 -15.04 39.55 0.31
C LEU A 391 -15.92 40.26 1.34
N GLN A 392 -16.16 39.66 2.51
CA GLN A 392 -17.03 40.21 3.56
C GLN A 392 -16.57 41.58 4.07
N THR A 393 -15.25 41.80 4.11
CA THR A 393 -14.63 43.05 4.59
C THR A 393 -14.33 44.04 3.47
N SER A 394 -14.43 43.60 2.22
CA SER A 394 -14.09 44.41 1.05
C SER A 394 -15.21 45.38 0.65
N PRO A 395 -14.89 46.57 0.12
CA PRO A 395 -15.88 47.43 -0.52
C PRO A 395 -16.62 46.73 -1.69
N PHE A 396 -16.01 45.71 -2.31
CA PHE A 396 -16.56 44.98 -3.44
C PHE A 396 -17.73 44.04 -3.09
N ALA A 397 -17.94 43.68 -1.81
CA ALA A 397 -19.11 42.87 -1.41
C ALA A 397 -20.45 43.49 -1.78
N LYS A 398 -20.51 44.84 -1.88
CA LYS A 398 -21.72 45.58 -2.29
C LYS A 398 -21.70 46.02 -3.75
N GLN A 399 -20.59 45.79 -4.46
CA GLN A 399 -20.34 46.27 -5.82
C GLN A 399 -19.93 45.10 -6.74
N LEU A 400 -20.78 44.06 -6.77
CA LEU A 400 -20.56 42.91 -7.64
C LEU A 400 -20.61 43.30 -9.13
N ASP A 401 -21.32 44.36 -9.49
CA ASP A 401 -21.41 44.91 -10.85
C ASP A 401 -20.07 45.24 -11.50
N VAL A 402 -19.04 45.56 -10.71
CA VAL A 402 -17.69 45.86 -11.21
C VAL A 402 -16.69 44.72 -11.03
N CYS A 403 -17.15 43.53 -10.62
CA CYS A 403 -16.28 42.37 -10.36
C CYS A 403 -16.42 41.30 -11.45
N TYR A 404 -15.38 40.49 -11.65
CA TYR A 404 -15.56 39.15 -12.20
C TYR A 404 -15.74 38.15 -11.05
N VAL A 405 -16.49 37.09 -11.31
CA VAL A 405 -16.68 35.99 -10.36
C VAL A 405 -16.19 34.72 -11.03
N PHE A 406 -15.23 34.08 -10.39
CA PHE A 406 -14.75 32.75 -10.75
C PHE A 406 -15.29 31.75 -9.73
N LEU A 407 -15.99 30.73 -10.24
CA LEU A 407 -16.46 29.60 -9.44
C LEU A 407 -15.90 28.33 -10.09
N ASP A 408 -15.13 27.58 -9.34
CA ASP A 408 -14.76 26.22 -9.74
C ASP A 408 -15.92 25.23 -9.48
N GLU A 409 -15.73 23.97 -9.83
CA GLU A 409 -16.77 22.94 -9.69
C GLU A 409 -17.22 22.73 -8.24
N ALA A 410 -16.29 22.69 -7.28
CA ALA A 410 -16.59 22.49 -5.86
C ALA A 410 -17.40 23.67 -5.29
N HIS A 411 -17.02 24.88 -5.67
CA HIS A 411 -17.62 26.13 -5.19
C HIS A 411 -18.86 26.56 -5.98
N THR A 412 -19.30 25.79 -6.98
CA THR A 412 -20.63 25.96 -7.59
C THR A 412 -21.77 25.50 -6.66
N ARG A 413 -21.46 24.70 -5.64
CA ARG A 413 -22.36 24.29 -4.55
C ARG A 413 -22.14 25.17 -3.31
N GLY A 414 -23.17 25.38 -2.50
CA GLY A 414 -23.09 26.20 -1.26
C GLY A 414 -22.89 27.72 -1.42
N THR A 415 -22.25 28.19 -2.50
CA THR A 415 -21.95 29.62 -2.72
C THR A 415 -23.20 30.40 -3.14
N ASP A 416 -23.59 31.37 -2.31
CA ASP A 416 -24.70 32.29 -2.59
C ASP A 416 -24.20 33.72 -2.85
N LEU A 417 -24.05 34.05 -4.13
CA LEU A 417 -23.76 35.42 -4.59
C LEU A 417 -24.98 36.00 -5.31
N LYS A 418 -25.39 37.22 -4.91
CA LYS A 418 -26.44 37.98 -5.59
C LYS A 418 -25.88 38.65 -6.84
N LEU A 419 -25.72 37.88 -7.91
CA LEU A 419 -25.17 38.35 -9.17
C LEU A 419 -26.08 39.40 -9.85
N PRO A 420 -25.51 40.49 -10.42
CA PRO A 420 -26.27 41.50 -11.15
C PRO A 420 -27.09 40.96 -12.32
N GLU A 421 -28.16 41.65 -12.68
CA GLU A 421 -29.12 41.20 -13.71
C GLU A 421 -28.51 41.06 -15.11
N HIS A 422 -27.50 41.86 -15.44
CA HIS A 422 -26.86 41.90 -16.76
C HIS A 422 -25.66 40.94 -16.89
N TYR A 423 -25.38 40.13 -15.87
CA TYR A 423 -24.27 39.19 -15.91
C TYR A 423 -24.45 38.10 -16.97
N ARG A 424 -23.32 37.73 -17.58
CA ARG A 424 -23.20 36.59 -18.49
C ARG A 424 -22.11 35.67 -18.01
N ALA A 425 -22.41 34.38 -17.87
CA ALA A 425 -21.44 33.37 -17.45
C ALA A 425 -20.82 32.64 -18.64
N ALA A 426 -19.54 32.29 -18.51
CA ALA A 426 -18.88 31.31 -19.38
C ALA A 426 -18.77 30.00 -18.59
N VAL A 427 -19.35 28.92 -19.12
CA VAL A 427 -19.36 27.59 -18.51
C VAL A 427 -18.42 26.70 -19.30
N THR A 428 -17.33 26.28 -18.68
CA THR A 428 -16.35 25.37 -19.28
C THR A 428 -16.77 23.93 -19.12
N LEU A 429 -16.78 23.16 -20.21
CA LEU A 429 -17.15 21.74 -20.16
C LEU A 429 -15.94 20.84 -19.87
N GLY A 430 -16.01 20.10 -18.76
CA GLY A 430 -15.04 19.06 -18.38
C GLY A 430 -15.40 17.68 -18.91
N ALA A 431 -14.52 16.68 -18.77
CA ALA A 431 -14.87 15.28 -19.02
C ALA A 431 -15.75 14.74 -17.88
N ASN A 432 -16.58 13.72 -18.15
CA ASN A 432 -17.49 13.10 -17.18
C ASN A 432 -18.48 14.08 -16.51
N LEU A 433 -18.73 15.24 -17.12
CA LEU A 433 -19.66 16.23 -16.57
C LEU A 433 -21.09 15.71 -16.68
N THR A 434 -21.71 15.42 -15.54
CA THR A 434 -23.11 15.01 -15.47
C THR A 434 -24.04 16.20 -15.70
N LYS A 435 -25.29 15.91 -16.08
CA LYS A 435 -26.34 16.92 -16.25
C LYS A 435 -26.48 17.74 -14.98
N ASP A 436 -26.50 17.10 -13.82
CA ASP A 436 -26.70 17.78 -12.55
C ASP A 436 -25.60 18.79 -12.24
N ARG A 437 -24.32 18.42 -12.40
CA ARG A 437 -23.20 19.35 -12.21
C ARG A 437 -23.26 20.52 -13.20
N LEU A 438 -23.59 20.23 -14.46
CA LEU A 438 -23.79 21.26 -15.49
C LEU A 438 -24.93 22.23 -15.12
N VAL A 439 -26.07 21.71 -14.67
CA VAL A 439 -27.24 22.51 -14.29
C VAL A 439 -26.97 23.30 -13.01
N GLN A 440 -26.34 22.70 -12.01
CA GLN A 440 -25.95 23.36 -10.76
C GLN A 440 -25.04 24.57 -11.02
N ALA A 441 -24.05 24.41 -11.90
CA ALA A 441 -23.18 25.51 -12.34
C ALA A 441 -23.97 26.60 -13.06
N CYS A 442 -24.84 26.23 -14.01
CA CYS A 442 -25.67 27.20 -14.74
C CYS A 442 -26.64 27.95 -13.81
N MET A 443 -27.22 27.28 -12.82
CA MET A 443 -28.22 27.83 -11.90
C MET A 443 -27.65 28.81 -10.87
N ARG A 444 -26.32 28.99 -10.79
CA ARG A 444 -25.74 30.15 -10.09
C ARG A 444 -26.23 31.47 -10.70
N MET A 445 -26.57 31.45 -11.99
CA MET A 445 -27.35 32.50 -12.65
C MET A 445 -28.83 32.36 -12.27
N ARG A 446 -29.22 32.83 -11.08
CA ARG A 446 -30.60 32.68 -10.56
C ARG A 446 -31.70 33.26 -11.46
N ARG A 447 -31.36 34.22 -12.34
CA ARG A 447 -32.28 34.82 -13.32
C ARG A 447 -31.96 34.40 -14.75
N LEU A 448 -31.39 33.20 -14.92
CA LEU A 448 -31.06 32.61 -16.21
C LEU A 448 -32.30 32.58 -17.11
N GLY A 449 -32.16 33.15 -18.31
CA GLY A 449 -33.21 33.16 -19.31
C GLY A 449 -34.27 34.26 -19.16
N GLN A 450 -34.18 35.09 -18.12
CA GLN A 450 -34.92 36.36 -18.03
C GLN A 450 -34.02 37.54 -18.43
N VAL A 451 -32.94 37.73 -17.69
CA VAL A 451 -31.99 38.85 -17.85
C VAL A 451 -30.55 38.36 -17.89
N GLN A 452 -30.26 37.22 -17.27
CA GLN A 452 -28.93 36.59 -17.25
C GLN A 452 -28.82 35.50 -18.33
N SER A 453 -27.59 35.26 -18.82
CA SER A 453 -27.31 34.24 -19.85
C SER A 453 -26.01 33.47 -19.60
N VAL A 454 -25.84 32.32 -20.27
CA VAL A 454 -24.61 31.51 -20.24
C VAL A 454 -24.04 31.27 -21.63
N VAL A 455 -22.75 30.94 -21.70
CA VAL A 455 -22.04 30.49 -22.92
C VAL A 455 -21.25 29.24 -22.59
N PHE A 456 -21.40 28.18 -23.40
CA PHE A 456 -20.58 26.99 -23.24
C PHE A 456 -19.23 27.13 -23.96
N CYS A 457 -18.16 26.99 -23.20
CA CYS A 457 -16.80 26.88 -23.71
C CYS A 457 -16.46 25.39 -23.83
N VAL A 458 -16.43 24.87 -25.06
CA VAL A 458 -16.25 23.45 -25.36
C VAL A 458 -14.80 23.17 -25.77
N PRO A 459 -13.98 22.48 -24.95
CA PRO A 459 -12.64 22.06 -25.35
C PRO A 459 -12.69 21.08 -26.53
N HIS A 460 -11.62 21.03 -27.34
CA HIS A 460 -11.55 20.17 -28.54
C HIS A 460 -11.85 18.69 -28.25
N LYS A 461 -11.40 18.19 -27.08
CA LYS A 461 -11.65 16.81 -26.62
C LYS A 461 -13.14 16.52 -26.39
N ILE A 462 -13.86 17.46 -25.77
CA ILE A 462 -15.30 17.32 -25.51
C ILE A 462 -16.10 17.51 -26.79
N ARG A 463 -15.63 18.40 -27.68
CA ARG A 463 -16.20 18.57 -29.02
C ARG A 463 -16.27 17.23 -29.76
N GLN A 464 -15.20 16.43 -29.77
CA GLN A 464 -15.22 15.11 -30.40
C GLN A 464 -16.27 14.17 -29.78
N ASN A 465 -16.39 14.17 -28.45
CA ASN A 465 -17.39 13.34 -27.75
C ASN A 465 -18.82 13.75 -28.09
N ILE A 466 -19.08 15.06 -28.17
CA ILE A 466 -20.39 15.62 -28.55
C ILE A 466 -20.68 15.29 -30.02
N THR A 467 -19.74 15.58 -30.94
CA THR A 467 -19.92 15.39 -32.38
C THR A 467 -20.11 13.93 -32.76
N THR A 468 -19.51 12.98 -32.04
CA THR A 468 -19.75 11.53 -32.26
C THR A 468 -21.22 11.13 -32.00
N ARG A 469 -21.96 11.93 -31.24
CA ARG A 469 -23.35 11.70 -30.83
C ARG A 469 -24.34 12.70 -31.43
N ALA A 470 -23.86 13.74 -32.11
CA ALA A 470 -24.67 14.83 -32.69
C ALA A 470 -24.84 14.66 -34.22
N SER A 471 -25.77 15.43 -34.81
CA SER A 471 -26.02 15.40 -36.26
C SER A 471 -24.89 16.08 -37.05
N ASP A 472 -24.61 15.61 -38.28
CA ASP A 472 -23.44 15.90 -39.15
C ASP A 472 -23.18 17.39 -39.54
N ASN A 473 -23.84 18.38 -38.94
CA ASN A 473 -23.79 19.79 -39.38
C ASN A 473 -22.61 20.62 -38.84
N GLY A 474 -21.63 20.03 -38.13
CA GLY A 474 -20.35 20.67 -37.77
C GLY A 474 -20.40 21.79 -36.72
N ASN A 475 -21.57 22.37 -36.45
CA ASN A 475 -21.79 23.31 -35.35
C ASN A 475 -22.43 22.61 -34.15
N ILE A 476 -21.84 22.80 -32.97
CA ILE A 476 -22.39 22.29 -31.70
C ILE A 476 -23.48 23.23 -31.23
N GLU A 477 -24.70 22.71 -31.07
CA GLU A 477 -25.81 23.40 -30.44
C GLU A 477 -25.90 23.08 -28.93
N VAL A 478 -26.67 23.88 -28.19
CA VAL A 478 -26.91 23.64 -26.75
C VAL A 478 -27.62 22.30 -26.53
N SER A 479 -28.52 21.92 -27.43
CA SER A 479 -29.18 20.61 -27.45
C SER A 479 -28.18 19.45 -27.45
N ASP A 480 -27.11 19.56 -28.25
CA ASP A 480 -26.05 18.54 -28.32
C ASP A 480 -25.26 18.46 -27.02
N VAL A 481 -24.96 19.61 -26.39
CA VAL A 481 -24.30 19.67 -25.07
C VAL A 481 -25.15 19.02 -24.00
N LEU A 482 -26.46 19.29 -23.98
CA LEU A 482 -27.38 18.71 -23.00
C LEU A 482 -27.58 17.21 -23.23
N PHE A 483 -27.73 16.78 -24.48
CA PHE A 483 -27.80 15.35 -24.83
C PHE A 483 -26.54 14.61 -24.38
N TRP A 484 -25.37 15.21 -24.63
CA TRP A 484 -24.10 14.67 -24.15
C TRP A 484 -24.08 14.58 -22.62
N ALA A 485 -24.39 15.65 -21.88
CA ALA A 485 -24.39 15.63 -20.41
C ALA A 485 -25.39 14.61 -19.82
N ILE A 486 -26.57 14.45 -20.41
CA ILE A 486 -27.56 13.42 -20.03
C ILE A 486 -26.98 12.02 -20.26
N SER A 487 -26.34 11.80 -21.40
CA SER A 487 -25.72 10.50 -21.70
C SER A 487 -24.55 10.18 -20.78
N GLU A 488 -23.76 11.17 -20.36
CA GLU A 488 -22.72 11.00 -19.33
C GLU A 488 -23.33 10.69 -17.96
N THR A 489 -24.46 11.30 -17.61
CA THR A 489 -25.21 10.99 -16.38
C THR A 489 -25.66 9.53 -16.36
N TRP A 490 -26.22 9.03 -17.46
CA TRP A 490 -26.61 7.62 -17.59
C TRP A 490 -25.42 6.67 -17.46
N GLN A 491 -24.28 7.03 -18.06
CA GLN A 491 -23.05 6.24 -17.95
C GLN A 491 -22.50 6.24 -16.52
N ASP A 492 -22.51 7.38 -15.84
CA ASP A 492 -22.10 7.51 -14.44
C ASP A 492 -22.98 6.64 -13.53
N MET A 493 -24.31 6.74 -13.66
CA MET A 493 -25.25 5.91 -12.91
C MET A 493 -24.98 4.42 -13.15
N LYS A 494 -24.83 4.00 -14.41
CA LYS A 494 -24.54 2.60 -14.75
C LYS A 494 -23.26 2.08 -14.09
N ARG A 495 -22.23 2.91 -13.97
CA ARG A 495 -20.97 2.56 -13.28
C ARG A 495 -21.15 2.43 -11.77
N ASN A 496 -22.00 3.27 -11.16
CA ASN A 496 -22.24 3.29 -9.72
C ASN A 496 -23.22 2.21 -9.22
N ILE A 497 -24.10 1.65 -10.08
CA ILE A 497 -25.11 0.66 -9.69
C ILE A 497 -24.52 -0.58 -8.97
N PRO A 498 -23.42 -1.19 -9.44
CA PRO A 498 -22.78 -2.31 -8.71
C PRO A 498 -22.32 -1.94 -7.29
N LEU A 499 -21.83 -0.71 -7.09
CA LEU A 499 -21.42 -0.21 -5.77
C LEU A 499 -22.65 0.00 -4.87
N TRP A 500 -23.69 0.65 -5.39
CA TRP A 500 -24.99 0.81 -4.73
C TRP A 500 -25.57 -0.53 -4.27
N ALA A 501 -25.55 -1.55 -5.13
CA ALA A 501 -26.05 -2.88 -4.83
C ALA A 501 -25.24 -3.58 -3.73
N THR A 502 -23.91 -3.47 -3.77
CA THR A 502 -23.02 -4.03 -2.75
C THR A 502 -23.28 -3.42 -1.38
N GLN A 503 -23.45 -2.09 -1.34
CA GLN A 503 -23.78 -1.37 -0.11
C GLN A 503 -25.17 -1.76 0.43
N GLY A 504 -26.17 -1.88 -0.44
CA GLY A 504 -27.53 -2.30 -0.05
C GLY A 504 -27.59 -3.71 0.52
N LEU A 505 -26.88 -4.66 -0.09
CA LEU A 505 -26.81 -6.03 0.44
C LEU A 505 -26.07 -6.11 1.78
N ARG A 506 -25.02 -5.29 1.96
CA ARG A 506 -24.37 -5.15 3.27
C ARG A 506 -25.35 -4.61 4.31
N PHE A 507 -26.11 -3.56 3.98
CA PHE A 507 -27.11 -2.99 4.87
C PHE A 507 -28.14 -4.06 5.31
N LEU A 508 -28.69 -4.83 4.37
CA LEU A 508 -29.62 -5.94 4.68
C LEU A 508 -28.99 -7.01 5.59
N ARG A 509 -27.71 -7.33 5.38
CA ARG A 509 -26.97 -8.23 6.27
C ARG A 509 -26.85 -7.64 7.67
N HIS A 510 -26.49 -6.37 7.80
CA HIS A 510 -26.36 -5.68 9.10
C HIS A 510 -27.70 -5.62 9.84
N GLU A 511 -28.80 -5.34 9.14
CA GLU A 511 -30.14 -5.30 9.71
C GLU A 511 -30.54 -6.64 10.34
N ARG A 512 -30.25 -7.76 9.66
CA ARG A 512 -30.46 -9.10 10.25
C ARG A 512 -29.68 -9.31 11.54
N LEU A 513 -28.39 -8.96 11.52
CA LEU A 513 -27.54 -9.09 12.71
C LEU A 513 -28.09 -8.25 13.87
N TRP A 514 -28.56 -7.03 13.60
CA TRP A 514 -29.22 -6.21 14.61
C TRP A 514 -30.51 -6.83 15.14
N ASN A 515 -31.34 -7.43 14.28
CA ASN A 515 -32.58 -8.09 14.71
C ASN A 515 -32.33 -9.37 15.52
N GLU A 516 -31.29 -10.15 15.19
CA GLU A 516 -30.84 -11.27 16.02
C GLU A 516 -30.41 -10.82 17.42
N ILE A 517 -29.70 -9.68 17.52
CA ILE A 517 -29.26 -9.12 18.81
C ILE A 517 -30.46 -8.64 19.62
N ARG A 518 -31.44 -7.99 18.98
CA ARG A 518 -32.64 -7.47 19.67
C ARG A 518 -33.59 -8.56 20.19
N THR A 519 -33.52 -9.77 19.64
CA THR A 519 -34.43 -10.88 19.98
C THR A 519 -33.89 -11.81 21.06
N GLN A 520 -32.58 -11.75 21.34
CA GLN A 520 -31.99 -12.43 22.50
C GLN A 520 -32.21 -11.55 23.74
N ASP A 521 -32.82 -12.10 24.79
CA ASP A 521 -33.13 -11.42 26.07
C ASP A 521 -31.90 -10.80 26.77
N ASP A 522 -30.69 -11.10 26.30
CA ASP A 522 -29.45 -10.42 26.71
C ASP A 522 -29.24 -9.18 25.81
N THR A 523 -29.68 -8.02 26.30
CA THR A 523 -29.43 -6.68 25.70
C THR A 523 -27.94 -6.29 25.60
N LEU A 524 -27.02 -7.23 25.87
CA LEU A 524 -25.59 -7.01 25.91
C LEU A 524 -24.95 -7.51 24.61
N LEU A 525 -24.43 -6.57 23.84
CA LEU A 525 -23.69 -6.86 22.62
C LEU A 525 -22.47 -7.75 22.96
N SER A 526 -22.36 -8.95 22.39
CA SER A 526 -21.20 -9.83 22.61
C SER A 526 -20.08 -9.56 21.62
N SER A 527 -18.83 -9.80 22.01
CA SER A 527 -17.67 -9.74 21.09
C SER A 527 -17.82 -10.68 19.89
N ASN A 528 -18.59 -11.77 20.00
CA ASN A 528 -18.87 -12.66 18.87
C ASN A 528 -19.84 -12.02 17.85
N HIS A 529 -20.82 -11.25 18.32
CA HIS A 529 -21.72 -10.50 17.46
C HIS A 529 -20.96 -9.44 16.67
N VAL A 530 -20.05 -8.70 17.33
CA VAL A 530 -19.24 -7.65 16.68
C VAL A 530 -18.40 -8.18 15.54
N ARG A 531 -17.79 -9.37 15.68
CA ARG A 531 -16.99 -9.99 14.61
C ARG A 531 -17.78 -10.27 13.34
N ARG A 532 -19.11 -10.45 13.43
CA ARG A 532 -19.97 -10.70 12.27
C ARG A 532 -20.28 -9.44 11.45
N PHE A 533 -20.11 -8.25 12.05
CA PHE A 533 -20.20 -6.96 11.37
C PHE A 533 -18.90 -6.55 10.68
N LEU A 534 -17.76 -7.14 11.05
CA LEU A 534 -16.48 -6.83 10.41
C LEU A 534 -16.45 -7.33 8.96
N GLU A 535 -15.96 -6.47 8.08
CA GLU A 535 -15.64 -6.79 6.70
C GLU A 535 -14.12 -6.88 6.54
N ASP A 536 -13.64 -7.76 5.64
CA ASP A 536 -12.23 -7.80 5.27
C ASP A 536 -11.87 -6.53 4.48
N GLU A 537 -10.94 -5.73 5.00
CA GLU A 537 -10.40 -4.56 4.26
C GLU A 537 -9.17 -4.96 3.45
N ALA A 538 -8.30 -5.79 4.03
CA ALA A 538 -7.17 -6.37 3.32
C ALA A 538 -7.61 -7.53 2.42
N LEU A 539 -7.84 -7.25 1.13
CA LEU A 539 -8.05 -8.28 0.13
C LEU A 539 -6.72 -8.96 -0.23
N SER A 540 -6.74 -10.30 -0.32
CA SER A 540 -5.58 -11.04 -0.81
C SER A 540 -5.33 -10.76 -2.30
N LEU A 541 -4.08 -10.94 -2.76
CA LEU A 541 -3.75 -10.84 -4.19
C LEU A 541 -4.64 -11.77 -5.03
N GLU A 542 -4.90 -12.98 -4.55
CA GLU A 542 -5.77 -13.94 -5.23
C GLU A 542 -7.22 -13.43 -5.30
N GLN A 543 -7.77 -12.88 -4.21
CA GLN A 543 -9.12 -12.33 -4.20
C GLN A 543 -9.29 -11.11 -5.11
N ARG A 544 -8.23 -10.32 -5.28
CA ARG A 544 -8.25 -9.08 -6.06
C ARG A 544 -8.04 -9.33 -7.54
N TYR A 545 -7.09 -10.17 -7.90
CA TYR A 545 -6.63 -10.27 -9.28
C TYR A 545 -7.07 -11.54 -9.99
N ARG A 546 -7.35 -12.65 -9.28
CA ARG A 546 -7.67 -13.92 -9.93
C ARG A 546 -8.86 -13.74 -10.88
N PRO A 547 -8.70 -13.96 -12.19
CA PRO A 547 -9.81 -13.88 -13.13
C PRO A 547 -10.81 -14.98 -12.79
N ARG A 548 -12.00 -14.59 -12.37
CA ARG A 548 -13.10 -15.52 -12.13
C ARG A 548 -14.07 -15.39 -13.30
N ALA A 549 -14.27 -16.45 -14.06
CA ALA A 549 -15.41 -16.49 -14.97
C ALA A 549 -16.69 -16.59 -14.14
N ASN A 550 -17.55 -15.57 -14.23
CA ASN A 550 -18.94 -15.59 -13.79
C ASN A 550 -19.24 -16.28 -12.45
N GLN A 551 -18.36 -16.17 -11.44
CA GLN A 551 -18.73 -16.48 -10.06
C GLN A 551 -19.14 -15.19 -9.37
N ASP A 552 -20.39 -14.82 -9.60
CA ASP A 552 -21.03 -13.68 -8.95
C ASP A 552 -21.36 -14.04 -7.50
N GLY A 553 -20.40 -13.86 -6.59
CA GLY A 553 -20.66 -14.02 -5.15
C GLY A 553 -21.81 -13.13 -4.64
N LEU A 554 -22.17 -12.08 -5.39
CA LEU A 554 -23.33 -11.24 -5.15
C LEU A 554 -24.64 -11.90 -5.62
N ALA A 555 -24.64 -12.60 -6.76
CA ALA A 555 -25.80 -13.38 -7.22
C ALA A 555 -26.07 -14.55 -6.27
N ASP A 556 -25.02 -15.22 -5.78
CA ASP A 556 -25.15 -16.24 -4.74
C ASP A 556 -25.75 -15.67 -3.45
N PHE A 557 -25.34 -14.46 -3.04
CA PHE A 557 -25.92 -13.78 -1.88
C PHE A 557 -27.39 -13.41 -2.12
N ILE A 558 -27.75 -12.83 -3.27
CA ILE A 558 -29.14 -12.52 -3.66
C ILE A 558 -29.99 -13.81 -3.72
N HIS A 559 -29.44 -14.93 -4.20
CA HIS A 559 -30.14 -16.21 -4.23
C HIS A 559 -30.31 -16.81 -2.83
N SER A 560 -29.36 -16.60 -1.92
CA SER A 560 -29.46 -17.01 -0.52
C SER A 560 -30.41 -16.12 0.29
N ASP A 561 -30.52 -14.85 -0.08
CA ASP A 561 -31.29 -13.82 0.58
C ASP A 561 -32.66 -13.69 -0.07
N GLN A 562 -33.64 -14.45 0.44
CA GLN A 562 -35.00 -14.48 -0.10
C GLN A 562 -35.85 -13.24 0.24
N SER A 563 -35.24 -12.11 0.61
CA SER A 563 -35.97 -10.88 0.93
C SER A 563 -36.49 -10.17 -0.32
N GLN A 564 -37.63 -9.49 -0.19
CA GLN A 564 -38.17 -8.63 -1.25
C GLN A 564 -37.18 -7.52 -1.65
N ALA A 565 -36.45 -6.97 -0.69
CA ALA A 565 -35.43 -5.94 -0.92
C ALA A 565 -34.27 -6.45 -1.79
N ALA A 566 -33.75 -7.66 -1.54
CA ALA A 566 -32.70 -8.25 -2.36
C ALA A 566 -33.15 -8.47 -3.82
N SER A 567 -34.40 -8.88 -4.03
CA SER A 567 -35.00 -9.03 -5.37
C SER A 567 -35.13 -7.69 -6.11
N LEU A 568 -35.48 -6.61 -5.41
CA LEU A 568 -35.53 -5.26 -5.98
C LEU A 568 -34.13 -4.76 -6.39
N ILE A 569 -33.11 -4.98 -5.55
CA ILE A 569 -31.71 -4.67 -5.88
C ILE A 569 -31.28 -5.41 -7.15
N ALA A 570 -31.57 -6.71 -7.22
CA ALA A 570 -31.24 -7.55 -8.38
C ALA A 570 -31.95 -7.07 -9.65
N THR A 571 -33.21 -6.68 -9.53
CA THR A 571 -34.01 -6.18 -10.67
C THR A 571 -33.43 -4.87 -11.19
N ARG A 572 -33.10 -3.93 -10.31
CA ARG A 572 -32.47 -2.66 -10.71
C ARG A 572 -31.11 -2.87 -11.37
N CYS A 573 -30.29 -3.81 -10.88
CA CYS A 573 -29.03 -4.13 -11.55
C CYS A 573 -29.23 -4.63 -13.00
N ARG A 574 -30.29 -5.40 -13.24
CA ARG A 574 -30.64 -5.89 -14.59
C ARG A 574 -31.10 -4.76 -15.51
N GLU A 575 -31.88 -3.81 -15.00
CA GLU A 575 -32.37 -2.65 -15.77
C GLU A 575 -31.22 -1.79 -16.31
N PHE A 576 -30.14 -1.63 -15.54
CA PHE A 576 -28.96 -0.87 -15.97
C PHE A 576 -27.95 -1.69 -16.80
N GLY A 577 -28.26 -2.98 -17.08
CA GLY A 577 -27.39 -3.86 -17.86
C GLY A 577 -26.10 -4.24 -17.14
N SER A 578 -26.09 -4.22 -15.80
CA SER A 578 -24.96 -4.61 -14.96
C SER A 578 -25.03 -6.11 -14.68
N VAL A 579 -24.42 -6.89 -15.56
CA VAL A 579 -24.40 -8.37 -15.48
C VAL A 579 -23.15 -8.90 -14.76
N SER A 580 -22.11 -8.07 -14.61
CA SER A 580 -20.84 -8.49 -14.01
C SER A 580 -20.57 -7.67 -12.75
N TYR A 581 -20.75 -8.31 -11.60
CA TYR A 581 -20.85 -7.65 -10.30
C TYR A 581 -19.49 -7.45 -9.62
N HIS A 582 -18.42 -8.01 -10.19
CA HIS A 582 -17.04 -7.81 -9.76
C HIS A 582 -16.49 -6.39 -10.03
N LEU A 583 -17.07 -5.68 -11.01
CA LEU A 583 -16.68 -4.31 -11.38
C LEU A 583 -16.94 -3.27 -10.26
N ALA A 584 -17.85 -3.55 -9.32
CA ALA A 584 -18.11 -2.68 -8.15
C ALA A 584 -16.87 -2.46 -7.27
N LYS A 585 -15.93 -3.42 -7.28
CA LYS A 585 -14.68 -3.35 -6.51
C LYS A 585 -13.55 -2.64 -7.27
N MET A 586 -13.76 -2.33 -8.55
CA MET A 586 -12.80 -1.68 -9.45
C MET A 586 -13.18 -0.24 -9.82
N ASP A 587 -14.30 0.28 -9.31
CA ASP A 587 -14.53 1.73 -9.35
C ASP A 587 -13.83 2.33 -8.12
N GLU A 588 -12.72 3.04 -8.39
CA GLU A 588 -11.65 3.27 -7.42
C GLU A 588 -11.68 4.65 -6.76
N GLU A 589 -12.47 5.58 -7.30
CA GLU A 589 -12.75 6.87 -6.71
C GLU A 589 -13.90 6.71 -5.70
N GLN A 590 -13.53 6.46 -4.45
CA GLN A 590 -14.48 6.46 -3.34
C GLN A 590 -14.09 7.57 -2.38
N GLU A 591 -15.05 8.43 -2.04
CA GLU A 591 -14.86 9.37 -0.94
C GLU A 591 -14.92 8.58 0.36
N ARG A 592 -13.76 8.47 1.01
CA ARG A 592 -13.50 7.63 2.18
C ARG A 592 -13.12 8.51 3.35
N GLU A 593 -14.09 8.74 4.23
CA GLU A 593 -13.78 9.35 5.52
C GLU A 593 -13.18 8.28 6.44
N VAL A 594 -11.85 8.19 6.45
CA VAL A 594 -11.14 7.37 7.44
C VAL A 594 -11.01 8.21 8.71
N ALA A 595 -11.67 7.79 9.79
CA ALA A 595 -11.49 8.39 11.10
C ALA A 595 -10.05 8.12 11.58
N ALA A 596 -9.16 9.07 11.35
CA ALA A 596 -7.76 8.98 11.77
C ALA A 596 -7.64 9.33 13.26
N GLU A 597 -7.89 8.37 14.15
CA GLU A 597 -7.34 8.43 15.52
C GLU A 597 -5.85 8.04 15.45
N ALA A 598 -5.02 8.98 14.99
CA ALA A 598 -3.57 8.82 14.96
C ALA A 598 -2.93 9.29 16.29
N GLU A 599 -3.23 8.62 17.40
CA GLU A 599 -2.34 8.69 18.56
C GLU A 599 -1.14 7.76 18.33
N ARG A 600 0.02 8.35 18.01
CA ARG A 600 1.29 7.62 17.99
C ARG A 600 1.76 7.36 19.41
N GLU A 601 1.21 6.32 20.04
CA GLU A 601 1.91 5.64 21.12
C GLU A 601 2.74 4.49 20.54
N GLN A 602 4.05 4.51 20.78
CA GLN A 602 4.92 3.39 20.45
C GLN A 602 4.66 2.24 21.43
N GLN A 603 3.57 1.50 21.25
CA GLN A 603 3.31 0.29 22.01
C GLN A 603 4.19 -0.83 21.48
N VAL A 604 5.25 -1.13 22.21
CA VAL A 604 6.00 -2.37 22.03
C VAL A 604 5.03 -3.52 22.27
N GLN A 605 4.61 -4.22 21.20
CA GLN A 605 3.78 -5.41 21.32
C GLN A 605 4.57 -6.47 22.11
N ARG A 606 4.22 -6.61 23.39
CA ARG A 606 4.89 -7.56 24.27
C ARG A 606 4.35 -8.96 23.98
N PRO A 607 5.19 -10.00 24.09
CA PRO A 607 4.73 -11.37 23.96
C PRO A 607 3.55 -11.66 24.91
N PRO A 608 2.67 -12.63 24.59
CA PRO A 608 1.57 -13.02 25.46
C PRO A 608 2.06 -13.27 26.90
N LYS A 609 1.29 -12.89 27.91
CA LYS A 609 1.69 -13.14 29.31
C LYS A 609 1.85 -14.65 29.53
N ALA A 610 3.08 -15.10 29.72
CA ALA A 610 3.42 -16.48 30.06
C ALA A 610 3.86 -16.57 31.52
N ARG A 611 3.57 -17.69 32.18
CA ARG A 611 4.03 -17.93 33.55
C ARG A 611 5.52 -18.34 33.49
N PRO A 612 6.42 -17.62 34.19
CA PRO A 612 7.82 -17.97 34.20
C PRO A 612 8.02 -19.30 34.92
N LYS A 613 8.84 -20.18 34.36
CA LYS A 613 9.21 -21.42 35.03
C LYS A 613 10.15 -21.09 36.21
N LYS A 614 9.94 -21.75 37.36
CA LYS A 614 10.84 -21.61 38.51
C LYS A 614 12.23 -22.16 38.18
N HIS A 615 13.24 -21.37 38.49
CA HIS A 615 14.64 -21.70 38.27
C HIS A 615 15.13 -22.78 39.24
N GLU A 616 15.90 -23.74 38.75
CA GLU A 616 16.47 -24.83 39.55
C GLU A 616 17.85 -25.24 39.03
N ILE A 617 18.80 -25.42 39.94
CA ILE A 617 20.16 -25.89 39.60
C ILE A 617 20.21 -27.39 39.77
N HIS A 618 20.39 -28.11 38.66
CA HIS A 618 20.49 -29.56 38.69
C HIS A 618 21.78 -30.02 39.40
N GLU A 619 21.74 -31.12 40.16
CA GLU A 619 22.90 -31.64 40.90
C GLU A 619 24.09 -31.99 39.99
N ASP A 620 23.82 -32.54 38.80
CA ASP A 620 24.88 -32.81 37.81
C ASP A 620 25.56 -31.53 37.27
N MET A 621 24.90 -30.37 37.34
CA MET A 621 25.54 -29.08 37.03
C MET A 621 26.55 -28.69 38.11
N LYS A 622 26.24 -28.93 39.39
CA LYS A 622 27.19 -28.73 40.50
C LYS A 622 28.38 -29.69 40.41
N LYS A 623 28.12 -30.95 40.01
CA LYS A 623 29.19 -31.93 39.74
C LYS A 623 30.08 -31.47 38.59
N LEU A 624 29.51 -30.98 37.49
CA LEU A 624 30.29 -30.43 36.37
C LEU A 624 31.24 -29.31 36.83
N VAL A 625 30.77 -28.38 37.66
CA VAL A 625 31.60 -27.28 38.18
C VAL A 625 32.73 -27.78 39.10
N SER A 626 32.47 -28.81 39.90
CA SER A 626 33.46 -29.35 40.86
C SER A 626 34.45 -30.34 40.25
N THR A 627 34.05 -31.17 39.27
CA THR A 627 34.88 -32.25 38.72
C THR A 627 35.29 -32.03 37.26
N GLY A 628 34.59 -31.17 36.51
CA GLY A 628 34.80 -30.96 35.08
C GLY A 628 34.19 -32.04 34.18
N VAL A 629 33.47 -33.03 34.73
CA VAL A 629 32.94 -34.19 34.00
C VAL A 629 31.41 -34.21 34.05
N ILE A 630 30.77 -34.48 32.90
CA ILE A 630 29.32 -34.73 32.81
C ILE A 630 29.07 -36.23 33.00
N ALA A 631 28.15 -36.59 33.91
CA ALA A 631 27.76 -37.98 34.14
C ALA A 631 27.07 -38.58 32.89
N GLU A 632 27.44 -39.82 32.56
CA GLU A 632 26.86 -40.54 31.42
C GLU A 632 25.35 -40.75 31.65
N GLY A 633 24.52 -40.34 30.68
CA GLY A 633 23.06 -40.36 30.81
C GLY A 633 22.44 -39.23 31.65
N SER A 634 23.21 -38.19 32.02
CA SER A 634 22.67 -37.03 32.75
C SER A 634 21.49 -36.41 32.02
N THR A 635 20.39 -36.20 32.74
CA THR A 635 19.21 -35.51 32.21
C THR A 635 19.38 -33.99 32.22
N ALA A 636 20.39 -33.45 32.90
CA ALA A 636 20.57 -32.00 33.11
C ALA A 636 20.86 -31.22 31.82
N PHE A 637 21.47 -31.90 30.85
CA PHE A 637 21.98 -31.30 29.62
C PHE A 637 21.25 -31.88 28.40
N LEU A 638 21.03 -31.04 27.40
CA LEU A 638 20.55 -31.46 26.08
C LEU A 638 21.37 -30.77 24.99
N PRO A 639 21.42 -31.30 23.76
CA PRO A 639 22.02 -30.61 22.63
C PRO A 639 21.38 -29.24 22.40
N ALA A 640 22.18 -28.20 22.16
CA ALA A 640 21.72 -26.82 22.06
C ALA A 640 20.62 -26.62 21.01
N PHE A 641 20.76 -27.21 19.81
CA PHE A 641 19.76 -27.08 18.76
C PHE A 641 18.43 -27.79 19.07
N ARG A 642 18.45 -28.89 19.85
CA ARG A 642 17.22 -29.56 20.31
C ARG A 642 16.41 -28.74 21.31
N SER A 643 17.00 -27.72 21.93
CA SER A 643 16.21 -26.77 22.73
C SER A 643 15.20 -25.98 21.88
N LEU A 644 15.38 -25.95 20.56
CA LEU A 644 14.53 -25.24 19.60
C LEU A 644 13.41 -26.12 19.02
N ASP A 645 13.28 -27.40 19.41
CA ASP A 645 12.31 -28.36 18.83
C ASP A 645 10.84 -27.88 18.92
N LYS A 646 10.55 -26.94 19.83
CA LYS A 646 9.20 -26.39 20.04
C LYS A 646 8.96 -25.06 19.30
N THR A 647 9.97 -24.51 18.65
CA THR A 647 9.91 -23.19 17.95
C THR A 647 9.35 -23.31 16.54
N SER A 648 8.99 -22.19 15.93
CA SER A 648 8.59 -22.14 14.50
C SER A 648 9.68 -22.64 13.57
N ALA A 649 10.96 -22.45 13.92
CA ALA A 649 12.10 -22.94 13.13
C ALA A 649 12.05 -24.47 12.97
N ALA A 650 11.69 -25.20 14.02
CA ALA A 650 11.61 -26.67 14.02
C ALA A 650 10.49 -27.25 13.16
N ARG A 651 9.59 -26.42 12.59
CA ARG A 651 8.63 -26.84 11.55
C ARG A 651 9.33 -27.20 10.24
N HIS A 652 10.58 -26.76 10.07
CA HIS A 652 11.43 -27.14 8.95
C HIS A 652 12.35 -28.29 9.37
N PRO A 653 12.58 -29.27 8.47
CA PRO A 653 13.45 -30.39 8.77
C PRO A 653 14.90 -29.92 8.98
N GLY A 654 15.66 -30.61 9.86
CA GLY A 654 17.10 -30.40 9.99
C GLY A 654 17.65 -30.27 11.42
N VAL A 655 16.80 -30.09 12.44
CA VAL A 655 17.26 -29.84 13.83
C VAL A 655 18.15 -30.96 14.37
N ASP A 656 17.78 -32.22 14.11
CA ASP A 656 18.55 -33.40 14.53
C ASP A 656 19.87 -33.61 13.78
N GLN A 657 20.12 -32.84 12.72
CA GLN A 657 21.33 -32.97 11.89
C GLN A 657 22.46 -32.05 12.34
N PHE A 658 22.18 -31.11 13.25
CA PHE A 658 23.19 -30.20 13.79
C PHE A 658 24.13 -30.90 14.79
N PRO A 659 25.40 -30.46 14.92
CA PRO A 659 26.35 -31.06 15.85
C PRO A 659 25.88 -30.99 17.31
N GLY A 660 25.81 -32.14 17.98
CA GLY A 660 25.38 -32.25 19.37
C GLY A 660 26.44 -31.93 20.44
N LYS A 661 27.62 -31.44 20.04
CA LYS A 661 28.74 -31.16 20.96
C LYS A 661 28.51 -29.95 21.87
N LEU A 662 27.73 -28.98 21.40
CA LEU A 662 27.32 -27.82 22.19
C LEU A 662 26.07 -28.20 22.99
N LEU A 663 26.20 -28.17 24.31
CA LEU A 663 25.13 -28.54 25.23
C LEU A 663 24.47 -27.31 25.82
N VAL A 664 23.26 -27.49 26.32
CA VAL A 664 22.52 -26.46 27.06
C VAL A 664 21.84 -27.10 28.26
N THR A 665 21.82 -26.39 29.37
CA THR A 665 21.12 -26.79 30.59
C THR A 665 19.60 -26.74 30.40
N ARG A 666 18.86 -27.61 31.09
CA ARG A 666 17.38 -27.55 31.10
C ARG A 666 16.83 -26.20 31.58
N ASP A 667 17.47 -25.59 32.56
CA ASP A 667 17.06 -24.30 33.13
C ASP A 667 17.12 -23.18 32.08
N TYR A 668 18.21 -23.12 31.30
CA TYR A 668 18.30 -22.23 30.14
C TYR A 668 17.21 -22.51 29.10
N ALA A 669 16.98 -23.80 28.77
CA ALA A 669 16.06 -24.19 27.69
C ALA A 669 14.58 -23.98 28.03
N GLN A 670 14.20 -23.98 29.30
CA GLN A 670 12.80 -23.95 29.74
C GLN A 670 12.49 -22.68 30.52
N THR A 671 12.06 -21.65 29.80
CA THR A 671 11.86 -20.30 30.34
C THR A 671 10.46 -20.08 30.89
N VAL A 672 9.46 -20.79 30.36
CA VAL A 672 8.03 -20.63 30.66
C VAL A 672 7.38 -21.99 30.95
N GLU A 673 6.30 -21.99 31.72
CA GLU A 673 5.47 -23.18 31.94
C GLU A 673 4.79 -23.64 30.64
N PRO A 674 4.67 -24.95 30.36
CA PRO A 674 3.94 -25.44 29.19
C PRO A 674 2.45 -25.10 29.30
N ILE A 675 1.89 -24.40 28.32
CA ILE A 675 0.44 -24.13 28.18
C ILE A 675 -0.05 -24.94 26.98
N ASP A 676 -1.23 -25.57 27.08
CA ASP A 676 -1.81 -26.40 26.02
C ASP A 676 -2.12 -25.61 24.73
N ILE A 677 -1.25 -25.82 23.73
CA ILE A 677 -1.48 -26.15 22.30
C ILE A 677 -2.79 -25.58 21.70
N LEU A 678 -2.79 -24.41 21.05
CA LEU A 678 -2.79 -24.31 19.57
C LEU A 678 -2.34 -22.92 19.05
N SER A 679 -2.10 -21.93 19.93
CA SER A 679 -1.84 -20.53 19.56
C SER A 679 -0.55 -19.93 20.13
N PHE A 680 0.21 -20.68 20.94
CA PHE A 680 1.40 -20.16 21.61
C PHE A 680 2.68 -20.51 20.84
N SER A 681 3.37 -19.50 20.31
CA SER A 681 4.72 -19.68 19.77
C SER A 681 5.77 -19.36 20.85
N PRO A 682 6.64 -20.32 21.24
CA PRO A 682 7.70 -20.08 22.20
C PRO A 682 8.88 -19.28 21.63
N ASP A 683 8.79 -18.82 20.37
CA ASP A 683 9.83 -18.05 19.68
C ASP A 683 10.23 -16.79 20.48
N PHE A 684 9.24 -16.12 21.07
CA PHE A 684 9.45 -14.87 21.81
C PHE A 684 10.08 -15.04 23.19
N PHE A 685 10.12 -16.27 23.72
CA PHE A 685 10.61 -16.56 25.07
C PHE A 685 11.97 -17.24 25.08
N GLN A 686 12.64 -17.28 23.93
CA GLN A 686 14.00 -17.80 23.79
C GLN A 686 15.00 -16.85 24.47
N ARG A 687 15.84 -17.40 25.34
CA ARG A 687 16.92 -16.64 25.98
C ARG A 687 18.03 -16.32 24.97
N PRO A 688 18.65 -15.14 25.04
CA PRO A 688 19.91 -14.89 24.37
C PRO A 688 21.01 -15.76 25.00
N VAL A 689 21.91 -16.28 24.17
CA VAL A 689 23.12 -16.96 24.67
C VAL A 689 24.00 -15.87 25.27
N GLN A 690 24.30 -15.96 26.57
CA GLN A 690 25.15 -15.01 27.27
C GLN A 690 26.28 -15.67 28.04
N TRP A 691 26.01 -16.82 28.65
CA TRP A 691 26.96 -17.48 29.55
C TRP A 691 27.29 -18.87 29.00
N ILE A 692 28.56 -19.11 28.73
CA ILE A 692 29.07 -20.39 28.25
C ILE A 692 30.07 -20.93 29.26
N LEU A 693 29.82 -22.12 29.78
CA LEU A 693 30.74 -22.85 30.64
C LEU A 693 31.52 -23.86 29.81
N THR A 694 32.84 -23.85 29.92
CA THR A 694 33.70 -24.88 29.32
C THR A 694 34.38 -25.70 30.41
N SER A 695 34.50 -27.01 30.22
CA SER A 695 35.28 -27.87 31.12
C SER A 695 36.60 -28.31 30.47
N ARG A 696 37.65 -28.41 31.28
CA ARG A 696 39.01 -28.78 30.85
C ARG A 696 39.36 -30.18 31.31
N HIS A 697 40.06 -30.93 30.46
CA HIS A 697 40.70 -32.17 30.88
C HIS A 697 41.98 -31.85 31.69
N GLY A 698 42.17 -32.51 32.83
CA GLY A 698 43.48 -32.56 33.48
C GLY A 698 44.38 -33.49 32.70
N SER A 699 45.23 -32.98 31.81
CA SER A 699 46.30 -33.79 31.24
C SER A 699 47.45 -33.86 32.25
N ASN A 700 47.84 -35.07 32.65
CA ASN A 700 49.05 -35.32 33.44
C ASN A 700 50.33 -35.32 32.58
N SER A 701 50.31 -34.80 31.35
CA SER A 701 51.50 -34.64 30.51
C SER A 701 51.77 -33.16 30.23
N THR A 702 53.01 -32.72 30.50
CA THR A 702 53.47 -31.33 30.44
C THR A 702 53.58 -30.74 29.04
N ASP A 703 53.16 -31.46 27.99
CA ASP A 703 53.42 -31.08 26.58
C ASP A 703 52.17 -31.09 25.67
N GLN A 704 50.95 -31.17 26.22
CA GLN A 704 49.72 -31.01 25.43
C GLN A 704 48.91 -29.80 25.87
N LYS A 705 48.54 -28.96 24.90
CA LYS A 705 47.63 -27.82 25.09
C LYS A 705 46.33 -28.31 25.76
N PRO A 706 45.77 -27.58 26.75
CA PRO A 706 44.55 -27.98 27.44
C PRO A 706 43.39 -28.13 26.44
N THR A 707 42.84 -29.34 26.32
CA THR A 707 41.68 -29.62 25.46
C THR A 707 40.37 -29.40 26.21
N ILE A 708 39.41 -28.74 25.55
CA ILE A 708 38.06 -28.51 26.08
C ILE A 708 37.23 -29.78 25.85
N ASN A 709 36.68 -30.36 26.91
CA ASN A 709 35.86 -31.58 26.84
C ASN A 709 34.39 -31.26 26.57
N HIS A 710 33.85 -30.27 27.28
CA HIS A 710 32.44 -29.90 27.20
C HIS A 710 32.29 -28.39 27.06
N MET A 711 31.32 -27.97 26.26
CA MET A 711 30.88 -26.59 26.14
C MET A 711 29.37 -26.55 26.40
N VAL A 712 28.96 -25.83 27.43
CA VAL A 712 27.59 -25.81 27.94
C VAL A 712 27.09 -24.37 28.04
N ILE A 713 25.96 -24.07 27.41
CA ILE A 713 25.24 -22.81 27.59
C ILE A 713 24.40 -22.91 28.87
N ILE A 714 24.54 -21.94 29.76
CA ILE A 714 23.89 -21.91 31.08
C ILE A 714 23.02 -20.67 31.22
N SER A 715 22.02 -20.73 32.10
CA SER A 715 21.17 -19.57 32.36
C SER A 715 21.91 -18.50 33.20
N PRO A 716 21.50 -17.21 33.12
CA PRO A 716 22.04 -16.18 34.00
C PRO A 716 21.86 -16.50 35.50
N TYR A 717 20.81 -17.24 35.86
CA TYR A 717 20.56 -17.68 37.22
C TYR A 717 21.60 -18.72 37.67
N GLU A 718 21.83 -19.76 36.85
CA GLU A 718 22.87 -20.76 37.12
C GLU A 718 24.26 -20.13 37.16
N ALA A 719 24.55 -19.18 36.27
CA ALA A 719 25.82 -18.45 36.27
C ALA A 719 26.05 -17.68 37.58
N GLN A 720 25.01 -16.99 38.09
CA GLN A 720 25.08 -16.22 39.33
C GLN A 720 25.26 -17.11 40.56
N GLU A 721 24.43 -18.14 40.70
CA GLU A 721 24.44 -19.02 41.87
C GLU A 721 25.69 -19.91 41.94
N LEU A 722 26.19 -20.36 40.78
CA LEU A 722 27.40 -21.17 40.71
C LEU A 722 28.68 -20.33 40.67
N TYR A 723 28.59 -19.00 40.56
CA TYR A 723 29.76 -18.11 40.46
C TYR A 723 30.79 -18.32 41.58
N PRO A 724 30.41 -18.44 42.88
CA PRO A 724 31.38 -18.68 43.95
C PRO A 724 32.16 -20.00 43.76
N SER A 725 31.46 -21.05 43.34
CA SER A 725 32.05 -22.38 43.09
C SER A 725 32.92 -22.39 41.84
N ILE A 726 32.49 -21.69 40.78
CA ILE A 726 33.24 -21.55 39.52
C ILE A 726 34.54 -20.77 39.78
N LYS A 727 34.50 -19.72 40.60
CA LYS A 727 35.67 -18.88 40.91
C LYS A 727 36.82 -19.66 41.57
N VAL A 728 36.50 -20.70 42.33
CA VAL A 728 37.47 -21.55 43.04
C VAL A 728 37.84 -22.80 42.22
N SER A 729 37.02 -23.19 41.25
CA SER A 729 37.24 -24.40 40.45
C SER A 729 38.40 -24.24 39.46
N LYS A 730 39.23 -25.28 39.36
CA LYS A 730 40.27 -25.41 38.33
C LYS A 730 39.80 -26.16 37.09
N HIS A 731 38.60 -26.74 37.14
CA HIS A 731 38.09 -27.68 36.13
C HIS A 731 37.20 -27.01 35.08
N VAL A 732 36.60 -25.86 35.42
CA VAL A 732 35.68 -25.15 34.53
C VAL A 732 36.12 -23.70 34.32
N THR A 733 35.72 -23.13 33.19
CA THR A 733 35.92 -21.71 32.88
C THR A 733 34.60 -21.15 32.36
N LEU A 734 34.13 -20.08 33.00
CA LEU A 734 32.93 -19.34 32.60
C LEU A 734 33.31 -18.23 31.63
N HIS A 735 32.65 -18.21 30.48
CA HIS A 735 32.82 -17.23 29.43
C HIS A 735 31.57 -16.38 29.31
N LEU A 736 31.76 -15.07 29.22
CA LEU A 736 30.72 -14.14 28.82
C LEU A 736 30.72 -14.05 27.29
N TYR A 737 29.69 -14.62 26.68
CA TYR A 737 29.39 -14.47 25.27
C TYR A 737 28.48 -13.26 25.09
N ALA A 738 29.03 -12.11 24.68
CA ALA A 738 28.25 -10.89 24.47
C ALA A 738 27.97 -10.69 22.96
N PRO A 739 26.82 -11.13 22.43
CA PRO A 739 26.39 -10.71 21.11
C PRO A 739 25.97 -9.22 21.14
N ARG A 740 26.24 -8.52 20.02
CA ARG A 740 26.09 -7.08 19.76
C ARG A 740 25.08 -6.36 20.67
N SER A 741 25.60 -5.58 21.63
CA SER A 741 24.81 -4.73 22.53
C SER A 741 24.77 -3.26 22.10
N ASN A 742 25.55 -2.87 21.09
CA ASN A 742 25.52 -1.54 20.45
C ASN A 742 25.99 -1.60 18.98
N LEU A 743 25.72 -0.53 18.21
CA LEU A 743 26.01 -0.46 16.77
C LEU A 743 27.51 -0.50 16.42
N GLY A 744 28.41 -0.21 17.36
CA GLY A 744 29.86 -0.14 17.16
C GLY A 744 30.61 -1.48 17.15
N LEU A 745 29.95 -2.60 17.46
CA LEU A 745 30.52 -3.95 17.37
C LEU A 745 30.13 -4.62 16.04
N LYS A 746 31.08 -5.30 15.38
CA LYS A 746 30.86 -5.96 14.07
C LYS A 746 29.74 -7.02 14.14
N PRO A 747 28.77 -7.02 13.22
CA PRO A 747 27.69 -8.00 13.19
C PRO A 747 28.20 -9.39 12.81
N LEU A 748 27.75 -10.44 13.52
CA LEU A 748 28.13 -11.85 13.27
C LEU A 748 27.55 -12.43 11.97
N ASP A 749 26.57 -11.75 11.37
CA ASP A 749 25.87 -12.20 10.16
C ASP A 749 26.63 -11.79 8.87
N ASN A 750 27.68 -10.97 9.02
CA ASN A 750 28.64 -10.65 7.98
C ASN A 750 29.91 -11.46 8.23
N LEU A 751 30.19 -12.38 7.32
CA LEU A 751 31.43 -13.16 7.30
C LEU A 751 32.61 -12.23 6.99
N SER A 752 33.74 -12.45 7.63
CA SER A 752 34.92 -11.58 7.64
C SER A 752 35.89 -11.79 6.48
N SER A 753 35.83 -12.95 5.82
CA SER A 753 36.60 -13.23 4.61
C SER A 753 35.87 -14.20 3.67
N TYR A 754 36.35 -14.28 2.43
CA TYR A 754 35.83 -15.23 1.45
C TYR A 754 36.11 -16.69 1.83
N GLU A 755 37.23 -16.96 2.50
CA GLU A 755 37.56 -18.28 3.04
C GLU A 755 36.54 -18.71 4.09
N GLU A 756 36.15 -17.80 4.99
CA GLU A 756 35.10 -18.06 5.98
C GLU A 756 33.74 -18.35 5.30
N TYR A 757 33.42 -17.66 4.20
CA TYR A 757 32.25 -17.97 3.37
C TYR A 757 32.29 -19.38 2.77
N VAL A 758 33.42 -19.77 2.18
CA VAL A 758 33.58 -21.11 1.61
C VAL A 758 33.44 -22.17 2.70
N GLU A 759 34.06 -21.98 3.87
CA GLU A 759 33.95 -22.89 5.01
C GLU A 759 32.50 -23.03 5.51
N VAL A 760 31.76 -21.92 5.60
CA VAL A 760 30.34 -21.93 6.01
C VAL A 760 29.47 -22.64 4.96
N CYS A 761 29.68 -22.39 3.67
CA CYS A 761 28.95 -23.06 2.60
C CYS A 761 29.25 -24.56 2.55
N ASP A 762 30.51 -24.95 2.72
CA ASP A 762 30.93 -26.35 2.77
C ASP A 762 30.29 -27.07 3.97
N PHE A 763 30.30 -26.44 5.15
CA PHE A 763 29.65 -26.96 6.36
C PHE A 763 28.13 -27.15 6.14
N LEU A 764 27.44 -26.14 5.60
CA LEU A 764 26.01 -26.17 5.33
C LEU A 764 25.62 -27.07 4.14
N GLY A 765 26.59 -27.50 3.33
CA GLY A 765 26.35 -28.30 2.14
C GLY A 765 25.75 -27.51 0.97
N VAL A 766 26.01 -26.22 0.91
CA VAL A 766 25.50 -25.27 -0.08
C VAL A 766 26.57 -25.01 -1.13
N ALA A 767 26.16 -24.90 -2.40
CA ALA A 767 27.08 -24.56 -3.48
C ALA A 767 27.56 -23.10 -3.35
N TRP A 768 28.88 -22.91 -3.25
CA TRP A 768 29.53 -21.60 -3.27
C TRP A 768 30.14 -21.24 -4.65
N LYS A 769 29.99 -22.13 -5.64
CA LYS A 769 30.36 -21.93 -7.03
C LYS A 769 29.38 -22.66 -7.95
N PRO A 770 29.25 -22.27 -9.23
CA PRO A 770 28.48 -23.01 -10.21
C PRO A 770 28.98 -24.46 -10.30
N MET A 771 28.07 -25.42 -10.14
CA MET A 771 28.37 -26.85 -10.22
C MET A 771 28.19 -27.37 -11.66
N GLY A 772 28.98 -28.37 -12.06
CA GLY A 772 28.90 -28.97 -13.40
C GLY A 772 27.63 -29.82 -13.62
N GLU A 773 27.39 -30.24 -14.87
CA GLU A 773 26.15 -30.88 -15.35
C GLU A 773 25.72 -32.15 -14.57
N ASP A 774 26.64 -32.85 -13.91
CA ASP A 774 26.36 -34.09 -13.17
C ASP A 774 25.85 -33.90 -11.73
N SER A 775 25.86 -32.67 -11.23
CA SER A 775 25.47 -32.30 -9.86
C SER A 775 24.05 -31.73 -9.83
N VAL A 776 23.25 -32.16 -8.84
CA VAL A 776 21.88 -31.65 -8.65
C VAL A 776 21.87 -30.72 -7.44
N VAL A 777 21.51 -29.45 -7.66
CA VAL A 777 21.41 -28.41 -6.61
C VAL A 777 19.95 -28.01 -6.46
N ALA A 778 19.47 -27.91 -5.21
CA ALA A 778 18.13 -27.45 -4.88
C ALA A 778 17.98 -25.93 -5.10
N THR A 779 16.75 -25.43 -5.10
CA THR A 779 16.43 -24.01 -5.30
C THR A 779 16.97 -23.07 -4.22
N ASP A 780 17.35 -23.61 -3.06
CA ASP A 780 17.99 -22.89 -1.96
C ASP A 780 19.53 -23.02 -1.96
N GLY A 781 20.11 -23.57 -3.03
CA GLY A 781 21.56 -23.75 -3.18
C GLY A 781 22.11 -25.02 -2.53
N PHE A 782 21.29 -25.85 -1.87
CA PHE A 782 21.75 -27.08 -1.22
C PHE A 782 22.07 -28.19 -2.23
N ILE A 783 23.21 -28.88 -2.05
CA ILE A 783 23.69 -29.90 -3.00
C ILE A 783 23.01 -31.26 -2.69
N LEU A 784 22.08 -31.69 -3.56
CA LEU A 784 21.29 -32.92 -3.40
C LEU A 784 22.04 -34.18 -3.84
N ARG A 785 22.90 -34.09 -4.86
CA ARG A 785 23.71 -35.21 -5.36
C ARG A 785 25.12 -34.72 -5.69
N ARG A 786 26.12 -35.24 -4.98
CA ARG A 786 27.55 -34.95 -5.20
C ARG A 786 28.14 -35.93 -6.20
N ASP A 787 29.13 -35.47 -6.98
CA ASP A 787 29.86 -36.32 -7.91
C ASP A 787 30.59 -37.44 -7.15
N LYS A 788 30.43 -38.68 -7.59
CA LYS A 788 31.00 -39.87 -6.95
C LYS A 788 32.52 -39.94 -7.09
N ASN A 789 33.11 -39.22 -8.03
CA ASN A 789 34.53 -39.30 -8.40
C ASN A 789 35.43 -38.30 -7.65
N ASN A 790 34.88 -37.29 -6.97
CA ASN A 790 35.68 -36.27 -6.28
C ASN A 790 35.78 -36.52 -4.76
N ARG A 791 36.97 -36.93 -4.29
CA ARG A 791 37.21 -37.34 -2.90
C ARG A 791 37.09 -36.17 -1.90
N ALA A 792 37.34 -34.93 -2.34
CA ALA A 792 37.20 -33.71 -1.55
C ALA A 792 35.73 -33.37 -1.24
N GLU A 793 34.82 -33.69 -2.15
CA GLU A 793 33.38 -33.40 -1.99
C GLU A 793 32.65 -34.41 -1.08
N ARG A 794 33.26 -35.56 -0.74
CA ARG A 794 32.63 -36.56 0.15
C ARG A 794 32.60 -36.17 1.63
N LEU A 795 33.39 -35.19 2.07
CA LEU A 795 33.64 -34.93 3.50
C LEU A 795 33.07 -33.61 4.06
N ALA A 796 32.49 -32.74 3.22
CA ALA A 796 32.25 -31.36 3.62
C ALA A 796 31.01 -31.11 4.51
N SER A 797 29.90 -31.87 4.36
CA SER A 797 28.65 -31.56 5.08
C SER A 797 28.07 -32.78 5.77
N THR A 798 27.63 -32.59 7.02
CA THR A 798 26.92 -33.59 7.83
C THR A 798 25.42 -33.62 7.59
N PHE A 799 24.88 -32.68 6.78
CA PHE A 799 23.46 -32.53 6.52
C PHE A 799 22.99 -33.45 5.38
N ARG A 800 21.92 -34.20 5.62
CA ARG A 800 21.19 -35.02 4.63
C ARG A 800 20.07 -34.23 3.94
N GLN A 801 19.59 -33.15 4.57
CA GLN A 801 18.55 -32.26 4.06
C GLN A 801 18.96 -30.80 4.30
N SER A 802 18.46 -29.88 3.47
CA SER A 802 18.84 -28.46 3.53
C SER A 802 18.53 -27.82 4.90
N PRO A 803 19.53 -27.29 5.63
CA PRO A 803 19.31 -26.57 6.89
C PRO A 803 18.86 -25.11 6.67
N ILE A 804 18.79 -24.65 5.41
CA ILE A 804 18.66 -23.22 5.07
C ILE A 804 17.34 -22.62 5.56
N LYS A 805 16.21 -23.30 5.36
CA LYS A 805 14.91 -22.81 5.82
C LYS A 805 14.83 -22.72 7.35
N PHE A 806 15.40 -23.70 8.05
CA PHE A 806 15.51 -23.69 9.51
C PHE A 806 16.31 -22.49 10.01
N LEU A 807 17.51 -22.28 9.45
CA LEU A 807 18.40 -21.18 9.84
C LEU A 807 17.81 -19.80 9.49
N LYS A 808 17.16 -19.68 8.35
CA LYS A 808 16.47 -18.45 7.94
C LYS A 808 15.39 -18.06 8.94
N VAL A 809 14.51 -18.99 9.33
CA VAL A 809 13.46 -18.75 10.34
C VAL A 809 14.06 -18.46 11.72
N LEU A 810 15.09 -19.22 12.12
CA LEU A 810 15.78 -18.98 13.39
C LEU A 810 16.36 -17.57 13.48
N MET A 811 17.01 -17.09 12.41
CA MET A 811 17.66 -15.78 12.41
C MET A 811 16.67 -14.63 12.20
N SER A 812 15.76 -14.71 11.24
CA SER A 812 14.84 -13.61 10.94
C SER A 812 13.65 -13.54 11.89
N GLN A 813 13.00 -14.66 12.21
CA GLN A 813 11.76 -14.66 12.99
C GLN A 813 12.00 -14.86 14.48
N VAL A 814 12.80 -15.85 14.87
CA VAL A 814 13.01 -16.20 16.29
C VAL A 814 13.97 -15.23 16.98
N ARG A 815 15.10 -14.90 16.35
CA ARG A 815 16.14 -14.04 16.97
C ARG A 815 15.95 -12.55 16.69
N ARG A 816 15.56 -12.18 15.47
CA ARG A 816 15.41 -10.78 15.02
C ARG A 816 13.96 -10.29 14.92
N LYS A 817 12.99 -11.07 15.42
CA LYS A 817 11.57 -10.65 15.54
C LYS A 817 10.95 -10.11 14.24
N GLY A 818 11.38 -10.61 13.08
CA GLY A 818 10.87 -10.22 11.76
C GLY A 818 11.73 -9.21 11.00
N GLU A 819 12.84 -8.71 11.54
CA GLU A 819 13.75 -7.83 10.79
C GLU A 819 14.44 -8.58 9.64
N GLY A 820 14.56 -7.92 8.48
CA GLY A 820 15.14 -8.49 7.27
C GLY A 820 16.65 -8.74 7.38
N ILE A 821 17.10 -9.97 7.10
CA ILE A 821 18.53 -10.34 7.05
C ILE A 821 19.09 -10.40 5.64
N GLY A 822 18.27 -10.19 4.61
CA GLY A 822 18.60 -10.47 3.21
C GLY A 822 19.83 -9.74 2.65
N LYS A 823 20.23 -8.61 3.28
CA LYS A 823 21.41 -7.82 2.89
C LYS A 823 22.74 -8.34 3.48
N THR A 824 22.69 -9.19 4.52
CA THR A 824 23.89 -9.76 5.17
C THR A 824 24.49 -10.93 4.37
N HIS A 825 25.77 -11.26 4.57
CA HIS A 825 26.38 -12.44 3.93
C HIS A 825 25.60 -13.72 4.23
N MET A 826 25.19 -13.92 5.50
CA MET A 826 24.35 -15.06 5.88
C MET A 826 22.95 -15.03 5.24
N GLY A 827 22.34 -13.86 5.11
CA GLY A 827 21.05 -13.71 4.43
C GLY A 827 21.11 -13.98 2.93
N LYS A 828 22.19 -13.56 2.26
CA LYS A 828 22.48 -13.87 0.86
C LYS A 828 22.66 -15.39 0.67
N ILE A 829 23.41 -16.06 1.56
CA ILE A 829 23.54 -17.53 1.57
C ILE A 829 22.15 -18.19 1.71
N PHE A 830 21.32 -17.72 2.64
CA PHE A 830 19.98 -18.30 2.85
C PHE A 830 18.98 -18.04 1.72
N ASN A 831 19.28 -17.10 0.82
CA ASN A 831 18.52 -16.81 -0.38
C ASN A 831 19.10 -17.51 -1.62
N GLY A 832 20.13 -18.35 -1.46
CA GLY A 832 20.77 -19.08 -2.57
C GLY A 832 21.69 -18.22 -3.43
N ILE A 833 22.15 -17.07 -2.93
CA ILE A 833 23.06 -16.17 -3.65
C ILE A 833 24.50 -16.62 -3.41
N ILE A 834 25.25 -16.82 -4.51
CA ILE A 834 26.69 -17.11 -4.48
C ILE A 834 27.45 -15.79 -4.26
N LEU A 835 28.37 -15.77 -3.28
CA LEU A 835 29.24 -14.63 -3.02
C LEU A 835 30.58 -14.83 -3.74
N HIS A 836 31.18 -13.73 -4.19
CA HIS A 836 32.49 -13.66 -4.83
C HIS A 836 33.53 -13.05 -3.88
N ARG A 837 34.83 -13.21 -4.18
CA ARG A 837 35.92 -12.60 -3.36
C ARG A 837 35.78 -11.08 -3.22
N SER A 838 35.28 -10.42 -4.25
CA SER A 838 35.00 -8.97 -4.25
C SER A 838 33.93 -8.55 -3.23
N ASP A 839 33.06 -9.46 -2.76
CA ASP A 839 32.08 -9.16 -1.70
C ASP A 839 32.74 -9.02 -0.31
N PHE A 840 34.03 -9.38 -0.19
CA PHE A 840 34.81 -9.36 1.06
C PHE A 840 35.99 -8.37 1.03
N GLU A 841 36.23 -7.70 -0.08
CA GLU A 841 37.29 -6.69 -0.20
C GLU A 841 36.74 -5.31 0.20
N GLU A 842 37.35 -4.66 1.21
CA GLU A 842 37.09 -3.23 1.46
C GLU A 842 37.55 -2.40 0.25
N PRO A 843 36.79 -1.38 -0.18
CA PRO A 843 37.19 -0.54 -1.30
C PRO A 843 38.53 0.13 -0.96
N ARG A 844 39.58 -0.20 -1.72
CA ARG A 844 40.90 0.42 -1.58
C ARG A 844 40.76 1.93 -1.78
N ARG A 845 41.03 2.69 -0.72
CA ARG A 845 41.31 4.13 -0.80
C ARG A 845 42.52 4.31 -1.72
N ALA A 846 42.29 4.85 -2.91
CA ALA A 846 43.38 5.27 -3.79
C ALA A 846 43.85 6.68 -3.39
N GLU A 847 45.17 6.84 -3.34
CA GLU A 847 45.97 8.08 -3.34
C GLU A 847 46.30 8.75 -1.98
N GLN A 848 47.40 8.27 -1.39
CA GLN A 848 48.49 9.09 -0.85
C GLN A 848 49.73 8.19 -0.79
N ASP A 849 50.60 8.25 -1.81
CA ASP A 849 52.04 7.95 -1.73
C ASP A 849 52.68 8.15 -3.11
N GLN A 850 52.92 9.41 -3.47
CA GLN A 850 53.93 9.78 -4.46
C GLN A 850 54.43 11.21 -4.23
N VAL A 851 55.00 11.46 -3.04
CA VAL A 851 56.03 12.50 -2.86
C VAL A 851 56.97 12.02 -1.76
N LEU A 852 58.23 11.73 -2.15
CA LEU A 852 59.50 11.70 -1.38
C LEU A 852 60.37 10.48 -1.73
N SER A 853 61.08 10.55 -2.86
CA SER A 853 62.52 10.28 -2.98
C SER A 853 62.97 10.40 -4.44
N ASP A 854 63.90 11.33 -4.65
CA ASP A 854 64.74 11.64 -5.83
C ASP A 854 64.11 11.99 -7.19
#